data_AF-A0AA88XHG4-F1
#
_entry.id   AF-A0AA88XHG4-F1
#
_cell.length_a   1.000
_cell.length_b   1.000
_cell.length_c   1.000
_cell.angle_alpha   90.00
_cell.angle_beta   90.00
_cell.angle_gamma   90.00
#
_symmetry.space_group_name_H-M   'P 1'
#
loop_
_entity.id
_entity.type
_entity.pdbx_description
1 polymer ?
#
loop_
_entity_poly.entity_id
_entity_poly.type
_entity_poly.pdbx_seq_one_letter_code
_entity_poly.pdbx_strand_id
1 'polypeptide(L)'
;MRRNSGPAPPASPFAAEDPPGYFPRILGHEAYGVVESVGKNVADLTEGDTVIPIFLPDCGECMDCRSKKSNLCTKLPFKVSPWAHRHETSRFTDLNGDTVYHFLYVSSFSEYTVVDIAHLTKVDSAIPPNRACLLSCGVSTGVGAAWRTAKVEAGSSVAIFGLGAIGLAVAEGARLCGATRIIGVDVNPDKFEIGKKFGVTDFVNSIECGNRSVSQGWGKTVVLGVDKPGSQLNFSSSEVLLHGKTLSGSLFGGLKPKSDVPILLKRYMDKELRLDEFVTHEVSFEDINKAFDLLLGGKGLRCVIRMDNCLKESFVFFGKELVVAMAEEEKRPSGTAGKTIRCRAAVARKAGEPLVMEEVVVAPPSSHEVRIKILCTSLCYSDITFWKMEDPPGYFPRILGHEAYGVVESVGENVADFTEGDTVIPIFLPDCGECTDCRSKKSNLCTKLPFKVSPWMHRDETSRFTDLNGDTVYHFLYVSSFSEYTVVDIAHLTKVDPALPPNRACLLSCGVSTGIGAAWRTAKVEAGSSVAIFGLGAIGLAVAEGARLCGATRIIGVDVNPDKFEIGKKFGVTDFVNSRECGNKTVSQVIIEMTDGGADYCFECVGLSSIVREAYDSCRKGWGKTVVLGVDKPGSQLNFSSFEVLHHGKTLCGSLFGGLKPKSDVPILLKRYMDKELRLDEFVTHEVSFEDINKAFDLLLGGKSLRCVIWMDN
;
A
#
# COMPACT_ATOMS: atom_id res chain seq x y z
N MET A 1 -58.74 16.18 -10.92
CA MET A 1 -57.86 16.85 -11.92
C MET A 1 -56.47 16.24 -11.83
N ARG A 2 -55.71 16.16 -12.94
CA ARG A 2 -54.34 15.60 -12.91
C ARG A 2 -53.38 16.59 -12.25
N ARG A 3 -52.61 16.16 -11.23
CA ARG A 3 -51.43 16.90 -10.77
C ARG A 3 -50.27 16.60 -11.72
N ASN A 4 -49.46 17.60 -12.04
CA ASN A 4 -48.24 17.38 -12.82
C ASN A 4 -47.24 16.56 -11.99
N SER A 5 -46.86 15.39 -12.50
CA SER A 5 -45.65 14.71 -12.06
C SER A 5 -44.44 15.47 -12.60
N GLY A 6 -43.79 16.26 -11.74
CA GLY A 6 -42.44 16.76 -12.04
C GLY A 6 -41.44 15.61 -12.21
N PRO A 7 -40.25 15.86 -12.78
CA PRO A 7 -39.21 14.84 -12.82
C PRO A 7 -38.89 14.36 -11.41
N ALA A 8 -38.76 13.04 -11.23
CA ALA A 8 -38.32 12.47 -9.96
C ALA A 8 -36.92 13.02 -9.60
N PRO A 9 -36.61 13.28 -8.31
CA PRO A 9 -35.29 13.73 -7.91
C PRO A 9 -34.23 12.70 -8.33
N PRO A 10 -33.01 13.13 -8.69
CA PRO A 10 -31.95 12.23 -9.12
C PRO A 10 -31.64 11.20 -8.02
N ALA A 11 -31.52 9.93 -8.41
CA ALA A 11 -31.29 8.84 -7.48
C ALA A 11 -29.98 9.05 -6.69
N SER A 12 -30.05 8.80 -5.38
CA SER A 12 -28.90 8.87 -4.47
C SER A 12 -27.77 7.92 -4.94
N PRO A 13 -26.48 8.32 -4.89
CA PRO A 13 -25.37 7.40 -5.15
C PRO A 13 -25.30 6.26 -4.11
N PHE A 14 -26.03 6.35 -2.99
CA PHE A 14 -26.15 5.29 -1.99
C PHE A 14 -27.26 4.25 -2.32
N ALA A 15 -27.96 4.36 -3.44
CA ALA A 15 -29.15 3.55 -3.77
C ALA A 15 -28.94 2.03 -3.98
N ALA A 16 -27.72 1.50 -3.77
CA ALA A 16 -27.48 0.05 -3.66
C ALA A 16 -27.68 -0.50 -2.24
N GLU A 17 -27.56 0.35 -1.21
CA GLU A 17 -27.77 -0.04 0.21
C GLU A 17 -28.89 0.76 0.89
N ASP A 18 -29.27 1.93 0.38
CA ASP A 18 -30.44 2.69 0.83
C ASP A 18 -31.72 1.95 0.40
N PRO A 19 -32.51 1.33 1.31
CA PRO A 19 -33.61 0.48 0.89
C PRO A 19 -34.71 1.28 0.17
N PRO A 20 -35.25 0.78 -0.96
CA PRO A 20 -36.12 1.56 -1.83
C PRO A 20 -37.47 1.84 -1.15
N GLY A 21 -37.63 3.05 -0.60
CA GLY A 21 -38.91 3.52 -0.06
C GLY A 21 -38.87 4.72 0.90
N TYR A 22 -37.72 5.03 1.52
CA TYR A 22 -37.67 6.03 2.60
C TYR A 22 -37.74 7.49 2.12
N PHE A 23 -38.97 7.96 1.89
CA PHE A 23 -39.34 9.37 1.68
C PHE A 23 -40.67 9.65 2.41
N PRO A 24 -40.95 10.91 2.84
CA PRO A 24 -40.09 12.10 2.75
C PRO A 24 -38.88 12.02 3.71
N ARG A 25 -37.82 12.79 3.46
CA ARG A 25 -36.62 12.83 4.33
C ARG A 25 -36.02 14.24 4.41
N ILE A 26 -35.47 14.62 5.57
CA ILE A 26 -34.74 15.88 5.74
C ILE A 26 -33.27 15.65 5.37
N LEU A 27 -32.78 16.37 4.37
CA LEU A 27 -31.40 16.29 3.88
C LEU A 27 -30.45 17.20 4.68
N GLY A 28 -29.19 17.31 4.23
CA GLY A 28 -28.14 18.06 4.92
C GLY A 28 -27.40 17.21 5.96
N HIS A 29 -26.08 17.32 6.00
CA HIS A 29 -25.23 16.67 7.02
C HIS A 29 -23.96 17.49 7.33
N GLU A 30 -23.89 18.72 6.82
CA GLU A 30 -22.85 19.69 7.15
C GLU A 30 -23.52 20.87 7.85
N ALA A 31 -23.04 21.23 9.05
CA ALA A 31 -23.75 22.15 9.93
C ALA A 31 -22.84 22.76 11.00
N TYR A 32 -23.32 23.84 11.59
CA TYR A 32 -22.85 24.38 12.87
C TYR A 32 -24.11 24.75 13.66
N GLY A 33 -24.10 24.54 14.98
CA GLY A 33 -25.25 24.84 15.82
C GLY A 33 -24.86 25.15 17.27
N VAL A 34 -25.86 25.54 18.03
CA VAL A 34 -25.80 25.70 19.48
C VAL A 34 -26.67 24.61 20.10
N VAL A 35 -26.21 24.01 21.20
CA VAL A 35 -27.00 23.04 21.97
C VAL A 35 -28.18 23.75 22.62
N GLU A 36 -29.38 23.48 22.13
CA GLU A 36 -30.65 24.03 22.66
C GLU A 36 -31.14 23.27 23.89
N SER A 37 -30.98 21.94 23.91
CA SER A 37 -31.31 21.06 25.04
C SER A 37 -30.46 19.78 25.01
N VAL A 38 -30.38 19.07 26.14
CA VAL A 38 -29.60 17.82 26.26
C VAL A 38 -30.42 16.65 26.82
N GLY A 39 -30.18 15.46 26.26
CA GLY A 39 -30.81 14.22 26.70
C GLY A 39 -30.26 13.70 28.04
N LYS A 40 -31.04 12.88 28.75
CA LYS A 40 -30.58 12.21 29.97
C LYS A 40 -29.31 11.40 29.70
N ASN A 41 -28.31 11.54 30.58
CA ASN A 41 -26.97 10.95 30.49
C ASN A 41 -26.03 11.56 29.41
N VAL A 42 -26.37 12.71 28.83
CA VAL A 42 -25.38 13.60 28.17
C VAL A 42 -24.65 14.37 29.27
N ALA A 43 -23.33 14.18 29.38
CA ALA A 43 -22.49 14.83 30.40
C ALA A 43 -21.45 15.80 29.83
N ASP A 44 -20.98 15.57 28.59
CA ASP A 44 -19.89 16.34 27.96
C ASP A 44 -20.37 17.62 27.24
N LEU A 45 -21.69 17.87 27.22
CA LEU A 45 -22.32 19.02 26.58
C LEU A 45 -23.38 19.64 27.51
N THR A 46 -23.52 20.96 27.44
CA THR A 46 -24.54 21.75 28.14
C THR A 46 -25.26 22.70 27.18
N GLU A 47 -26.43 23.18 27.56
CA GLU A 47 -27.16 24.22 26.82
C GLU A 47 -26.28 25.46 26.58
N GLY A 48 -26.34 26.02 25.38
CA GLY A 48 -25.47 27.11 24.94
C GLY A 48 -24.11 26.67 24.35
N ASP A 49 -23.74 25.39 24.42
CA ASP A 49 -22.50 24.90 23.80
C ASP A 49 -22.53 24.98 22.27
N THR A 50 -21.45 25.47 21.67
CA THR A 50 -21.27 25.51 20.22
C THR A 50 -20.72 24.19 19.69
N VAL A 51 -21.39 23.62 18.69
CA VAL A 51 -21.15 22.25 18.19
C VAL A 51 -21.17 22.15 16.67
N ILE A 52 -20.39 21.20 16.14
CA ILE A 52 -20.46 20.71 14.76
C ILE A 52 -21.06 19.29 14.77
N PRO A 53 -22.23 19.08 14.15
CA PRO A 53 -22.75 17.75 13.80
C PRO A 53 -21.95 17.12 12.65
N ILE A 54 -21.55 15.85 12.81
CA ILE A 54 -20.66 15.12 11.90
C ILE A 54 -21.24 13.73 11.62
N PHE A 55 -21.40 13.35 10.35
CA PHE A 55 -22.04 12.08 9.96
C PHE A 55 -21.31 10.82 10.46
N LEU A 56 -20.01 10.93 10.74
CA LEU A 56 -19.20 9.84 11.27
C LEU A 56 -19.28 9.83 12.82
N PRO A 57 -19.71 8.72 13.45
CA PRO A 57 -19.84 8.64 14.91
C PRO A 57 -18.50 8.40 15.62
N ASP A 58 -18.24 9.17 16.67
CA ASP A 58 -17.15 8.95 17.63
C ASP A 58 -17.71 8.77 19.05
N CYS A 59 -17.81 7.52 19.50
CA CYS A 59 -18.37 7.21 20.82
C CYS A 59 -17.43 7.52 21.99
N GLY A 60 -16.15 7.78 21.77
CA GLY A 60 -15.14 7.94 22.83
C GLY A 60 -14.81 6.68 23.66
N GLU A 61 -15.67 5.65 23.65
CA GLU A 61 -15.61 4.50 24.54
C GLU A 61 -14.98 3.23 23.92
N CYS A 62 -15.22 2.95 22.63
CA CYS A 62 -14.73 1.71 22.01
C CYS A 62 -13.20 1.74 21.84
N MET A 63 -12.60 0.57 21.59
CA MET A 63 -11.15 0.46 21.41
C MET A 63 -10.66 1.40 20.28
N ASP A 64 -11.38 1.46 19.17
CA ASP A 64 -10.98 2.18 17.97
C ASP A 64 -11.08 3.70 18.17
N CYS A 65 -12.17 4.17 18.79
CA CYS A 65 -12.37 5.56 19.23
C CYS A 65 -11.23 6.02 20.16
N ARG A 66 -10.82 5.19 21.13
CA ARG A 66 -9.70 5.49 22.04
C ARG A 66 -8.31 5.29 21.42
N SER A 67 -8.18 4.40 20.43
CA SER A 67 -6.94 4.19 19.67
C SER A 67 -6.57 5.42 18.83
N LYS A 68 -5.33 5.51 18.37
CA LYS A 68 -4.94 6.39 17.26
C LYS A 68 -4.84 5.65 15.91
N LYS A 69 -5.33 4.39 15.83
CA LYS A 69 -5.25 3.56 14.61
C LYS A 69 -6.39 3.84 13.62
N SER A 70 -7.61 4.10 14.09
CA SER A 70 -8.77 4.33 13.22
C SER A 70 -9.76 5.39 13.70
N ASN A 71 -10.60 5.85 12.78
CA ASN A 71 -11.78 6.68 13.01
C ASN A 71 -13.12 5.92 12.87
N LEU A 72 -13.11 4.63 12.51
CA LEU A 72 -14.33 3.82 12.42
C LEU A 72 -14.71 3.26 13.80
N CYS A 73 -15.86 3.66 14.33
CA CYS A 73 -16.37 3.21 15.62
C CYS A 73 -17.00 1.81 15.54
N THR A 74 -16.46 0.81 16.24
CA THR A 74 -17.08 -0.55 16.31
C THR A 74 -18.37 -0.59 17.12
N LYS A 75 -18.49 0.20 18.20
CA LYS A 75 -19.70 0.23 19.06
C LYS A 75 -20.91 0.87 18.36
N LEU A 76 -20.65 1.79 17.42
CA LEU A 76 -21.65 2.54 16.66
C LEU A 76 -21.20 2.58 15.19
N PRO A 77 -21.28 1.45 14.46
CA PRO A 77 -20.72 1.34 13.12
C PRO A 77 -21.47 2.23 12.13
N PHE A 78 -20.73 3.00 11.33
CA PHE A 78 -21.33 3.77 10.25
C PHE A 78 -21.99 2.83 9.23
N LYS A 79 -23.28 3.07 8.99
CA LYS A 79 -24.12 2.49 7.94
C LYS A 79 -25.02 3.58 7.37
N VAL A 80 -25.47 3.45 6.12
CA VAL A 80 -26.58 4.29 5.63
C VAL A 80 -27.86 3.86 6.35
N SER A 81 -28.66 4.81 6.84
CA SER A 81 -29.90 4.51 7.56
C SER A 81 -30.87 5.69 7.54
N PRO A 82 -32.20 5.45 7.47
CA PRO A 82 -33.24 6.48 7.52
C PRO A 82 -33.64 6.89 8.95
N TRP A 83 -33.00 6.31 9.97
CA TRP A 83 -33.35 6.48 11.39
C TRP A 83 -32.34 7.34 12.15
N ALA A 84 -32.72 7.89 13.30
CA ALA A 84 -31.80 8.56 14.20
C ALA A 84 -30.81 7.55 14.84
N HIS A 85 -29.59 7.95 15.17
CA HIS A 85 -28.63 6.97 15.67
C HIS A 85 -29.03 6.42 17.06
N ARG A 86 -28.74 5.14 17.32
CA ARG A 86 -29.24 4.33 18.46
C ARG A 86 -30.77 4.20 18.59
N HIS A 87 -31.56 4.67 17.63
CA HIS A 87 -33.03 4.60 17.65
C HIS A 87 -33.58 4.10 16.32
N GLU A 88 -34.41 3.07 16.31
CA GLU A 88 -35.03 2.55 15.07
C GLU A 88 -36.29 3.35 14.66
N THR A 89 -36.24 4.67 14.89
CA THR A 89 -37.32 5.64 14.63
C THR A 89 -36.73 6.95 14.11
N SER A 90 -37.56 7.77 13.47
CA SER A 90 -37.22 9.17 13.23
C SER A 90 -37.34 10.03 14.51
N ARG A 91 -36.85 11.26 14.42
CA ARG A 91 -37.14 12.38 15.34
C ARG A 91 -37.94 13.50 14.67
N PHE A 92 -38.37 13.30 13.41
CA PHE A 92 -39.17 14.25 12.65
C PHE A 92 -40.49 13.60 12.20
N THR A 93 -41.57 14.35 12.35
CA THR A 93 -42.89 14.09 11.76
C THR A 93 -43.34 15.33 11.00
N ASP A 94 -44.15 15.16 9.96
CA ASP A 94 -44.78 16.30 9.27
C ASP A 94 -46.01 16.82 10.04
N LEU A 95 -46.71 17.81 9.47
CA LEU A 95 -47.92 18.40 10.06
C LEU A 95 -49.15 17.47 10.08
N ASN A 96 -49.10 16.33 9.37
CA ASN A 96 -50.13 15.29 9.39
C ASN A 96 -49.80 14.18 10.42
N GLY A 97 -48.58 14.17 10.96
CA GLY A 97 -48.05 13.13 11.84
C GLY A 97 -47.30 12.02 11.09
N ASP A 98 -47.11 12.14 9.77
CA ASP A 98 -46.39 11.15 8.97
C ASP A 98 -44.88 11.23 9.26
N THR A 99 -44.19 10.07 9.21
CA THR A 99 -42.76 9.99 9.51
C THR A 99 -41.92 10.62 8.40
N VAL A 100 -41.05 11.57 8.78
CA VAL A 100 -40.05 12.16 7.88
C VAL A 100 -38.68 11.59 8.26
N TYR A 101 -37.99 10.93 7.34
CA TYR A 101 -36.77 10.18 7.65
C TYR A 101 -35.52 11.05 7.84
N HIS A 102 -34.56 10.52 8.60
CA HIS A 102 -33.23 11.11 8.80
C HIS A 102 -32.33 10.92 7.56
N PHE A 103 -31.30 11.75 7.46
CA PHE A 103 -30.21 11.63 6.50
C PHE A 103 -28.87 11.70 7.23
N LEU A 104 -28.09 10.61 7.13
CA LEU A 104 -26.74 10.48 7.70
C LEU A 104 -26.64 10.86 9.19
N TYR A 105 -27.71 10.58 9.96
CA TYR A 105 -27.86 10.86 11.39
C TYR A 105 -27.79 12.34 11.81
N VAL A 106 -27.85 13.29 10.86
CA VAL A 106 -27.68 14.72 11.11
C VAL A 106 -28.87 15.55 10.61
N SER A 107 -29.35 15.36 9.38
CA SER A 107 -30.50 16.08 8.79
C SER A 107 -30.48 17.60 9.03
N SER A 108 -29.43 18.29 8.54
CA SER A 108 -29.19 19.70 8.84
C SER A 108 -29.99 20.73 8.03
N PHE A 109 -30.87 20.31 7.11
CA PHE A 109 -31.79 21.23 6.42
C PHE A 109 -33.09 21.40 7.23
N SER A 110 -32.92 21.81 8.47
CA SER A 110 -33.94 22.11 9.48
C SER A 110 -33.35 23.11 10.48
N GLU A 111 -34.15 24.00 11.04
CA GLU A 111 -33.70 24.94 12.08
C GLU A 111 -33.26 24.21 13.37
N TYR A 112 -33.91 23.08 13.68
CA TYR A 112 -33.62 22.22 14.82
C TYR A 112 -33.44 20.76 14.36
N THR A 113 -32.50 20.03 14.96
CA THR A 113 -32.30 18.60 14.70
C THR A 113 -31.86 17.87 15.98
N VAL A 114 -32.23 16.59 16.10
CA VAL A 114 -31.92 15.75 17.26
C VAL A 114 -30.86 14.72 16.85
N VAL A 115 -29.66 14.86 17.40
CA VAL A 115 -28.44 14.16 16.99
C VAL A 115 -27.83 13.45 18.21
N ASP A 116 -27.35 12.22 18.04
CA ASP A 116 -26.67 11.47 19.10
C ASP A 116 -25.28 12.09 19.41
N ILE A 117 -24.90 12.13 20.69
CA ILE A 117 -23.63 12.71 21.18
C ILE A 117 -22.38 12.12 20.51
N ALA A 118 -22.44 10.92 19.90
CA ALA A 118 -21.34 10.38 19.09
C ALA A 118 -21.05 11.22 17.83
N HIS A 119 -22.07 11.88 17.27
CA HIS A 119 -21.96 12.72 16.07
C HIS A 119 -21.68 14.19 16.37
N LEU A 120 -21.65 14.61 17.64
CA LEU A 120 -21.39 16.00 18.01
C LEU A 120 -19.92 16.20 18.39
N THR A 121 -19.31 17.24 17.84
CA THR A 121 -18.00 17.76 18.26
C THR A 121 -18.17 19.17 18.82
N LYS A 122 -17.79 19.35 20.09
CA LYS A 122 -17.77 20.67 20.76
C LYS A 122 -16.66 21.53 20.16
N VAL A 123 -16.95 22.80 19.90
CA VAL A 123 -16.03 23.76 19.27
C VAL A 123 -16.11 25.12 19.96
N ASP A 124 -15.09 25.96 19.77
CA ASP A 124 -15.07 27.32 20.32
C ASP A 124 -16.08 28.23 19.60
N SER A 125 -16.87 28.96 20.39
CA SER A 125 -17.84 29.95 19.94
C SER A 125 -17.26 31.13 19.14
N ALA A 126 -15.95 31.39 19.25
CA ALA A 126 -15.26 32.43 18.48
C ALA A 126 -15.02 32.07 17.00
N ILE A 127 -15.41 30.87 16.57
CA ILE A 127 -15.18 30.36 15.21
C ILE A 127 -16.36 30.76 14.29
N PRO A 128 -16.10 31.33 13.09
CA PRO A 128 -17.16 31.67 12.14
C PRO A 128 -18.07 30.48 11.76
N PRO A 129 -19.40 30.54 12.01
CA PRO A 129 -20.33 29.45 11.72
C PRO A 129 -20.31 28.99 10.25
N ASN A 130 -20.23 29.95 9.33
CA ASN A 130 -20.13 29.74 7.87
C ASN A 130 -18.76 29.20 7.39
N ARG A 131 -17.89 28.81 8.32
CA ARG A 131 -16.61 28.11 8.05
C ARG A 131 -16.51 26.81 8.85
N ALA A 132 -16.97 26.82 10.10
CA ALA A 132 -17.05 25.63 10.94
C ALA A 132 -17.81 24.49 10.26
N CYS A 133 -18.97 24.78 9.66
CA CYS A 133 -19.82 23.76 9.02
C CYS A 133 -19.11 22.97 7.90
N LEU A 134 -18.13 23.56 7.20
CA LEU A 134 -17.40 22.95 6.09
C LEU A 134 -16.55 21.73 6.51
N LEU A 135 -16.22 21.64 7.80
CA LEU A 135 -15.42 20.56 8.38
C LEU A 135 -16.27 19.34 8.79
N SER A 136 -17.60 19.40 8.64
CA SER A 136 -18.49 18.27 8.97
C SER A 136 -18.35 17.09 8.02
N CYS A 137 -17.91 17.31 6.77
CA CYS A 137 -17.66 16.24 5.81
C CYS A 137 -16.54 16.59 4.81
N GLY A 138 -16.82 17.38 3.77
CA GLY A 138 -16.00 17.37 2.56
C GLY A 138 -14.57 17.91 2.73
N VAL A 139 -14.38 18.98 3.51
CA VAL A 139 -13.04 19.58 3.69
C VAL A 139 -12.17 18.72 4.61
N SER A 140 -12.71 18.28 5.75
CA SER A 140 -12.05 17.32 6.63
C SER A 140 -11.70 16.03 5.90
N THR A 141 -12.56 15.54 5.00
CA THR A 141 -12.27 14.35 4.18
C THR A 141 -11.04 14.55 3.30
N GLY A 142 -10.92 15.67 2.58
CA GLY A 142 -9.76 15.92 1.72
C GLY A 142 -8.47 16.21 2.51
N VAL A 143 -8.53 17.12 3.49
CA VAL A 143 -7.36 17.50 4.31
C VAL A 143 -6.88 16.28 5.13
N GLY A 144 -7.81 15.52 5.69
CA GLY A 144 -7.55 14.27 6.38
C GLY A 144 -6.92 13.21 5.48
N ALA A 145 -7.45 13.03 4.26
CA ALA A 145 -6.90 12.06 3.33
C ALA A 145 -5.43 12.33 3.00
N ALA A 146 -5.02 13.59 2.84
CA ALA A 146 -3.61 13.95 2.71
C ALA A 146 -2.82 13.67 4.01
N TRP A 147 -3.31 14.14 5.16
CA TRP A 147 -2.59 14.12 6.44
C TRP A 147 -2.52 12.74 7.13
N ARG A 148 -3.66 12.07 7.30
CA ARG A 148 -3.79 10.79 8.03
C ARG A 148 -3.60 9.56 7.14
N THR A 149 -4.18 9.57 5.93
CA THR A 149 -4.31 8.34 5.12
C THR A 149 -3.19 8.18 4.10
N ALA A 150 -2.98 9.18 3.23
CA ALA A 150 -1.83 9.24 2.32
C ALA A 150 -0.53 9.45 3.10
N LYS A 151 -0.60 10.20 4.20
CA LYS A 151 0.56 10.63 5.01
C LYS A 151 1.56 11.40 4.14
N VAL A 152 1.07 12.45 3.50
CA VAL A 152 1.90 13.35 2.69
C VAL A 152 3.00 13.93 3.59
N GLU A 153 4.22 13.90 3.08
CA GLU A 153 5.43 14.42 3.72
C GLU A 153 5.95 15.62 2.91
N ALA A 154 6.74 16.48 3.55
CA ALA A 154 7.39 17.59 2.86
C ALA A 154 8.26 17.07 1.69
N GLY A 155 8.22 17.78 0.55
CA GLY A 155 8.94 17.36 -0.66
C GLY A 155 8.26 16.24 -1.48
N SER A 156 7.11 15.71 -1.05
CA SER A 156 6.34 14.78 -1.88
C SER A 156 5.68 15.48 -3.07
N SER A 157 5.54 14.72 -4.18
CA SER A 157 4.61 15.06 -5.27
C SER A 157 3.26 14.37 -5.01
N VAL A 158 2.15 15.07 -5.26
CA VAL A 158 0.78 14.55 -5.05
C VAL A 158 -0.04 14.77 -6.31
N ALA A 159 -0.73 13.73 -6.80
CA ALA A 159 -1.66 13.82 -7.92
C ALA A 159 -3.11 13.69 -7.43
N ILE A 160 -4.01 14.51 -7.96
CA ILE A 160 -5.40 14.66 -7.49
C ILE A 160 -6.34 14.53 -8.68
N PHE A 161 -7.08 13.42 -8.72
CA PHE A 161 -8.03 13.12 -9.79
C PHE A 161 -9.41 13.67 -9.40
N GLY A 162 -9.89 14.68 -10.13
CA GLY A 162 -11.11 15.42 -9.87
C GLY A 162 -10.90 16.61 -8.93
N LEU A 163 -10.78 17.82 -9.49
CA LEU A 163 -10.66 19.08 -8.75
C LEU A 163 -12.04 19.61 -8.29
N GLY A 164 -12.84 18.73 -7.66
CA GLY A 164 -14.06 19.11 -6.93
C GLY A 164 -13.75 19.51 -5.49
N ALA A 165 -14.78 19.79 -4.67
CA ALA A 165 -14.62 20.27 -3.29
C ALA A 165 -13.74 19.35 -2.41
N ILE A 166 -13.83 18.03 -2.57
CA ILE A 166 -12.95 17.08 -1.85
C ILE A 166 -11.52 17.13 -2.41
N GLY A 167 -11.34 17.14 -3.74
CA GLY A 167 -10.02 17.20 -4.37
C GLY A 167 -9.25 18.49 -4.06
N LEU A 168 -9.92 19.63 -4.01
CA LEU A 168 -9.32 20.90 -3.60
C LEU A 168 -8.96 20.90 -2.10
N ALA A 169 -9.71 20.17 -1.26
CA ALA A 169 -9.32 19.92 0.13
C ALA A 169 -8.15 18.93 0.26
N VAL A 170 -7.96 18.00 -0.67
CA VAL A 170 -6.71 17.20 -0.77
C VAL A 170 -5.53 18.06 -1.18
N ALA A 171 -5.71 19.01 -2.12
CA ALA A 171 -4.67 19.95 -2.53
C ALA A 171 -4.23 20.82 -1.34
N GLU A 172 -5.20 21.38 -0.63
CA GLU A 172 -4.96 22.17 0.58
C GLU A 172 -4.29 21.35 1.70
N GLY A 173 -4.71 20.11 1.91
CA GLY A 173 -4.07 19.18 2.85
C GLY A 173 -2.63 18.82 2.46
N ALA A 174 -2.37 18.60 1.17
CA ALA A 174 -1.02 18.33 0.64
C ALA A 174 -0.11 19.57 0.77
N ARG A 175 -0.64 20.77 0.51
CA ARG A 175 0.04 22.05 0.72
C ARG A 175 0.40 22.26 2.19
N LEU A 176 -0.53 21.97 3.11
CA LEU A 176 -0.30 21.99 4.56
C LEU A 176 0.76 20.96 5.02
N CYS A 177 0.92 19.85 4.30
CA CYS A 177 1.97 18.86 4.54
C CYS A 177 3.31 19.19 3.86
N GLY A 178 3.41 20.31 3.13
CA GLY A 178 4.65 20.73 2.46
C GLY A 178 4.96 19.99 1.15
N ALA A 179 3.95 19.45 0.46
CA ALA A 179 4.13 18.91 -0.88
C ALA A 179 4.71 19.97 -1.82
N THR A 180 5.78 19.64 -2.54
CA THR A 180 6.47 20.57 -3.46
C THR A 180 5.88 20.58 -4.86
N ARG A 181 5.04 19.60 -5.19
CA ARG A 181 4.33 19.51 -6.46
C ARG A 181 2.94 18.92 -6.23
N ILE A 182 1.92 19.62 -6.69
CA ILE A 182 0.51 19.21 -6.56
C ILE A 182 -0.10 19.26 -7.96
N ILE A 183 -0.39 18.08 -8.52
CA ILE A 183 -0.83 17.89 -9.90
C ILE A 183 -2.35 17.69 -9.89
N GLY A 184 -3.09 18.64 -10.46
CA GLY A 184 -4.52 18.50 -10.68
C GLY A 184 -4.82 17.74 -11.97
N VAL A 185 -5.67 16.73 -11.91
CA VAL A 185 -6.12 15.96 -13.08
C VAL A 185 -7.63 16.10 -13.18
N ASP A 186 -8.13 16.76 -14.23
CA ASP A 186 -9.57 16.95 -14.45
C ASP A 186 -9.90 17.05 -15.95
N VAL A 187 -11.18 17.00 -16.30
CA VAL A 187 -11.68 17.20 -17.66
C VAL A 187 -11.95 18.67 -17.99
N ASN A 188 -12.13 19.53 -16.98
CA ASN A 188 -12.30 20.97 -17.17
C ASN A 188 -11.01 21.74 -16.81
N PRO A 189 -10.34 22.42 -17.77
CA PRO A 189 -9.15 23.21 -17.51
C PRO A 189 -9.39 24.45 -16.62
N ASP A 190 -10.61 25.01 -16.58
CA ASP A 190 -10.93 26.19 -15.74
C ASP A 190 -10.68 25.92 -14.25
N LYS A 191 -10.81 24.65 -13.84
CA LYS A 191 -10.54 24.21 -12.46
C LYS A 191 -9.06 24.32 -12.08
N PHE A 192 -8.13 24.49 -13.03
CA PHE A 192 -6.73 24.74 -12.70
C PHE A 192 -6.56 26.09 -12.00
N GLU A 193 -7.23 27.15 -12.47
CA GLU A 193 -7.18 28.47 -11.83
C GLU A 193 -7.77 28.44 -10.41
N ILE A 194 -8.82 27.64 -10.20
CA ILE A 194 -9.35 27.35 -8.86
C ILE A 194 -8.31 26.57 -8.03
N GLY A 195 -7.69 25.54 -8.62
CA GLY A 195 -6.66 24.70 -7.98
C GLY A 195 -5.44 25.48 -7.49
N LYS A 196 -4.97 26.48 -8.23
CA LYS A 196 -3.82 27.32 -7.84
C LYS A 196 -4.02 27.99 -6.48
N LYS A 197 -5.27 28.36 -6.13
CA LYS A 197 -5.63 28.91 -4.81
C LYS A 197 -5.33 27.95 -3.64
N PHE A 198 -5.33 26.65 -3.91
CA PHE A 198 -5.03 25.58 -2.95
C PHE A 198 -3.63 24.98 -3.14
N GLY A 199 -2.79 25.59 -3.97
CA GLY A 199 -1.40 25.18 -4.20
C GLY A 199 -1.19 24.16 -5.32
N VAL A 200 -2.18 23.91 -6.19
CA VAL A 200 -1.98 23.09 -7.40
C VAL A 200 -0.94 23.79 -8.31
N THR A 201 0.18 23.10 -8.57
CA THR A 201 1.33 23.58 -9.34
C THR A 201 1.24 23.21 -10.82
N ASP A 202 0.61 22.06 -11.12
CA ASP A 202 0.55 21.48 -12.46
C ASP A 202 -0.89 21.05 -12.78
N PHE A 203 -1.24 20.99 -14.06
CA PHE A 203 -2.52 20.47 -14.52
C PHE A 203 -2.35 19.45 -15.64
N VAL A 204 -3.26 18.47 -15.68
CA VAL A 204 -3.36 17.44 -16.72
C VAL A 204 -4.82 17.34 -17.15
N ASN A 205 -5.12 17.69 -18.39
CA ASN A 205 -6.43 17.38 -18.98
C ASN A 205 -6.48 15.88 -19.31
N SER A 206 -7.34 15.13 -18.62
CA SER A 206 -7.43 13.68 -18.83
C SER A 206 -7.96 13.28 -20.21
N ILE A 207 -8.65 14.19 -20.92
CA ILE A 207 -9.14 13.95 -22.29
C ILE A 207 -8.00 13.99 -23.31
N GLU A 208 -6.99 14.84 -23.09
CA GLU A 208 -5.87 15.06 -24.03
C GLU A 208 -4.79 13.96 -23.95
N CYS A 209 -4.80 13.13 -22.91
CA CYS A 209 -3.74 12.15 -22.64
C CYS A 209 -3.76 10.93 -23.58
N GLY A 210 -4.93 10.58 -24.13
CA GLY A 210 -5.15 9.32 -24.86
C GLY A 210 -4.88 8.06 -24.01
N ASN A 211 -4.77 6.90 -24.67
CA ASN A 211 -4.54 5.61 -23.98
C ASN A 211 -3.06 5.39 -23.55
N ARG A 212 -2.35 6.45 -23.14
CA ARG A 212 -0.97 6.35 -22.65
C ARG A 212 -0.96 5.95 -21.17
N SER A 213 -0.98 4.65 -20.89
CA SER A 213 -0.89 4.16 -19.51
C SER A 213 0.48 4.40 -18.90
N VAL A 214 0.52 4.87 -17.65
CA VAL A 214 1.74 4.89 -16.83
C VAL A 214 1.89 3.53 -16.17
N SER A 215 2.47 2.59 -16.91
CA SER A 215 2.71 1.21 -16.43
C SER A 215 3.73 1.15 -15.30
N GLN A 216 4.74 2.03 -15.33
CA GLN A 216 5.87 2.06 -14.40
C GLN A 216 5.74 3.18 -13.36
N GLY A 217 5.83 2.83 -12.08
CA GLY A 217 5.85 3.79 -10.97
C GLY A 217 5.27 3.24 -9.68
N TRP A 218 5.87 3.61 -8.54
CA TRP A 218 5.45 3.22 -7.19
C TRP A 218 4.78 4.40 -6.47
N GLY A 219 3.98 4.11 -5.44
CA GLY A 219 3.33 5.16 -4.64
C GLY A 219 2.07 4.68 -3.92
N LYS A 220 1.32 5.64 -3.36
CA LYS A 220 0.07 5.40 -2.64
C LYS A 220 -1.11 6.16 -3.26
N THR A 221 -2.12 5.40 -3.67
CA THR A 221 -3.44 5.87 -4.09
C THR A 221 -4.39 5.85 -2.88
N VAL A 222 -5.17 6.92 -2.72
CA VAL A 222 -6.27 6.98 -1.73
C VAL A 222 -7.59 7.21 -2.45
N VAL A 223 -8.53 6.27 -2.30
CA VAL A 223 -9.90 6.37 -2.84
C VAL A 223 -10.74 7.25 -1.91
N LEU A 224 -11.36 8.27 -2.49
CA LEU A 224 -12.20 9.27 -1.81
C LEU A 224 -13.46 9.54 -2.61
N GLY A 225 -14.57 9.78 -1.92
CA GLY A 225 -15.88 9.98 -2.55
C GLY A 225 -16.54 8.65 -2.96
N VAL A 226 -17.85 8.70 -3.13
CA VAL A 226 -18.69 7.56 -3.51
C VAL A 226 -18.93 7.61 -5.01
N ASP A 227 -18.50 6.57 -5.73
CA ASP A 227 -18.77 6.38 -7.16
C ASP A 227 -20.19 5.78 -7.37
N LYS A 228 -20.60 5.62 -8.63
CA LYS A 228 -21.89 5.03 -8.98
C LYS A 228 -22.04 3.61 -8.40
N PRO A 229 -23.24 3.24 -7.91
CA PRO A 229 -23.59 1.87 -7.54
C PRO A 229 -23.06 0.81 -8.52
N GLY A 230 -22.34 -0.19 -7.99
CA GLY A 230 -21.78 -1.32 -8.75
C GLY A 230 -20.37 -1.11 -9.30
N SER A 231 -19.81 0.10 -9.27
CA SER A 231 -18.47 0.38 -9.83
C SER A 231 -17.36 -0.43 -9.16
N GLN A 232 -16.45 -0.97 -9.99
CA GLN A 232 -15.32 -1.79 -9.57
C GLN A 232 -14.00 -1.09 -9.89
N LEU A 233 -13.04 -1.24 -8.98
CA LEU A 233 -11.64 -0.91 -9.17
C LEU A 233 -10.91 -2.20 -9.56
N ASN A 234 -10.49 -2.29 -10.82
CA ASN A 234 -9.83 -3.45 -11.39
C ASN A 234 -8.33 -3.17 -11.53
N PHE A 235 -7.49 -4.09 -11.07
CA PHE A 235 -6.03 -3.97 -11.15
C PHE A 235 -5.41 -5.30 -11.60
N SER A 236 -4.34 -5.24 -12.39
CA SER A 236 -3.48 -6.42 -12.57
C SER A 236 -2.84 -6.80 -11.23
N SER A 237 -2.99 -8.04 -10.81
CA SER A 237 -2.36 -8.61 -9.60
C SER A 237 -0.84 -8.37 -9.59
N SER A 238 -0.19 -8.64 -10.73
CA SER A 238 1.24 -8.41 -10.94
C SER A 238 1.64 -6.93 -10.86
N GLU A 239 0.76 -5.98 -11.22
CA GLU A 239 1.08 -4.55 -11.09
C GLU A 239 1.17 -4.10 -9.63
N VAL A 240 0.28 -4.61 -8.77
CA VAL A 240 0.28 -4.29 -7.33
C VAL A 240 1.60 -4.74 -6.71
N LEU A 241 2.03 -5.98 -7.00
CA LEU A 241 3.27 -6.57 -6.51
C LEU A 241 4.52 -5.88 -7.07
N LEU A 242 4.72 -5.93 -8.39
CA LEU A 242 5.99 -5.57 -9.03
C LEU A 242 6.32 -4.08 -8.95
N HIS A 243 5.30 -3.21 -8.88
CA HIS A 243 5.48 -1.76 -8.80
C HIS A 243 5.26 -1.20 -7.39
N GLY A 244 5.07 -2.05 -6.37
CA GLY A 244 4.89 -1.60 -4.98
C GLY A 244 3.72 -0.63 -4.77
N LYS A 245 2.68 -0.70 -5.62
CA LYS A 245 1.53 0.20 -5.56
C LYS A 245 0.72 -0.09 -4.29
N THR A 246 0.39 0.97 -3.55
CA THR A 246 -0.46 0.90 -2.34
C THR A 246 -1.83 1.52 -2.63
N LEU A 247 -2.90 0.81 -2.28
CA LEU A 247 -4.28 1.26 -2.32
C LEU A 247 -4.83 1.36 -0.90
N SER A 248 -5.42 2.50 -0.54
CA SER A 248 -6.31 2.62 0.64
C SER A 248 -7.59 3.32 0.24
N GLY A 249 -8.69 3.09 0.95
CA GLY A 249 -9.82 4.04 0.98
C GLY A 249 -9.87 4.80 2.30
N SER A 250 -10.69 5.84 2.38
CA SER A 250 -10.76 6.68 3.57
C SER A 250 -12.12 7.36 3.77
N LEU A 251 -12.90 6.86 4.73
CA LEU A 251 -14.08 7.57 5.24
C LEU A 251 -13.62 8.75 6.12
N PHE A 252 -14.18 9.94 5.89
CA PHE A 252 -13.81 11.19 6.58
C PHE A 252 -12.29 11.48 6.62
N GLY A 253 -11.56 11.04 5.59
CA GLY A 253 -10.11 11.24 5.49
C GLY A 253 -9.27 10.49 6.53
N GLY A 254 -9.87 9.62 7.34
CA GLY A 254 -9.19 8.96 8.46
C GLY A 254 -9.03 9.84 9.70
N LEU A 255 -9.68 11.02 9.72
CA LEU A 255 -9.72 11.90 10.89
C LEU A 255 -10.75 11.42 11.90
N LYS A 256 -10.50 11.67 13.19
CA LYS A 256 -11.50 11.49 14.24
C LYS A 256 -12.31 12.78 14.44
N PRO A 257 -13.65 12.74 14.41
CA PRO A 257 -14.52 13.89 14.66
C PRO A 257 -14.07 14.71 15.88
N LYS A 258 -14.03 14.10 17.07
CA LYS A 258 -13.87 14.81 18.33
C LYS A 258 -12.44 15.32 18.61
N SER A 259 -11.41 14.68 18.06
CA SER A 259 -10.01 15.08 18.31
C SER A 259 -9.37 15.89 17.19
N ASP A 260 -9.74 15.66 15.93
CA ASP A 260 -9.02 16.23 14.78
C ASP A 260 -9.72 17.47 14.20
N VAL A 261 -11.05 17.57 14.26
CA VAL A 261 -11.77 18.76 13.78
C VAL A 261 -11.42 20.02 14.57
N PRO A 262 -11.28 20.00 15.92
CA PRO A 262 -10.76 21.14 16.67
C PRO A 262 -9.34 21.56 16.26
N ILE A 263 -8.50 20.63 15.78
CA ILE A 263 -7.17 20.94 15.26
C ILE A 263 -7.27 21.63 13.89
N LEU A 264 -8.15 21.17 12.99
CA LEU A 264 -8.39 21.84 11.71
C LEU A 264 -8.98 23.25 11.90
N LEU A 265 -9.88 23.41 12.88
CA LEU A 265 -10.42 24.71 13.28
C LEU A 265 -9.35 25.65 13.81
N LYS A 266 -8.48 25.17 14.70
CA LYS A 266 -7.33 25.96 15.15
C LYS A 266 -6.44 26.37 13.97
N ARG A 267 -6.13 25.45 13.04
CA ARG A 267 -5.36 25.79 11.81
C ARG A 267 -6.07 26.81 10.90
N TYR A 268 -7.39 26.92 10.94
CA TYR A 268 -8.12 28.00 10.26
C TYR A 268 -7.94 29.34 10.97
N MET A 269 -8.08 29.38 12.30
CA MET A 269 -7.88 30.59 13.09
C MET A 269 -6.43 31.09 13.05
N ASP A 270 -5.46 30.18 13.09
CA ASP A 270 -4.03 30.40 12.88
C ASP A 270 -3.67 30.69 11.39
N LYS A 271 -4.68 30.70 10.49
CA LYS A 271 -4.61 30.96 9.04
C LYS A 271 -3.63 30.09 8.24
N GLU A 272 -3.31 28.91 8.75
CA GLU A 272 -2.66 27.87 7.96
C GLU A 272 -3.63 27.30 6.90
N LEU A 273 -4.88 27.05 7.29
CA LEU A 273 -5.93 26.40 6.48
C LEU A 273 -6.85 27.42 5.78
N ARG A 274 -7.06 27.26 4.48
CA ARG A 274 -7.81 28.18 3.60
C ARG A 274 -9.28 27.77 3.44
N LEU A 275 -10.11 27.99 4.47
CA LEU A 275 -11.55 27.67 4.38
C LEU A 275 -12.34 28.65 3.50
N ASP A 276 -11.96 29.92 3.45
CA ASP A 276 -12.67 30.96 2.70
C ASP A 276 -12.75 30.68 1.19
N GLU A 277 -11.66 30.16 0.60
CA GLU A 277 -11.58 29.88 -0.84
C GLU A 277 -12.54 28.78 -1.32
N PHE A 278 -13.13 28.00 -0.41
CA PHE A 278 -14.15 27.01 -0.76
C PHE A 278 -15.55 27.61 -0.95
N VAL A 279 -15.85 28.76 -0.34
CA VAL A 279 -17.19 29.33 -0.31
C VAL A 279 -17.38 30.29 -1.48
N THR A 280 -18.09 29.82 -2.50
CA THR A 280 -18.39 30.62 -3.71
C THR A 280 -19.67 31.43 -3.61
N HIS A 281 -20.61 30.99 -2.79
CA HIS A 281 -21.95 31.56 -2.68
C HIS A 281 -22.44 31.45 -1.23
N GLU A 282 -23.29 32.39 -0.80
CA GLU A 282 -24.09 32.27 0.40
C GLU A 282 -25.56 32.63 0.06
N VAL A 283 -26.52 31.88 0.61
CA VAL A 283 -27.97 32.12 0.44
C VAL A 283 -28.68 31.99 1.79
N SER A 284 -29.90 32.55 1.93
CA SER A 284 -30.76 32.24 3.08
C SER A 284 -31.32 30.82 2.98
N PHE A 285 -31.83 30.28 4.09
CA PHE A 285 -32.52 28.98 4.10
C PHE A 285 -33.77 28.93 3.22
N GLU A 286 -34.50 30.05 3.10
CA GLU A 286 -35.64 30.19 2.18
C GLU A 286 -35.24 29.98 0.70
N ASP A 287 -34.04 30.43 0.33
CA ASP A 287 -33.48 30.34 -1.02
C ASP A 287 -32.81 28.97 -1.30
N ILE A 288 -32.93 27.95 -0.43
CA ILE A 288 -32.14 26.70 -0.49
C ILE A 288 -32.14 26.00 -1.87
N ASN A 289 -33.24 26.04 -2.63
CA ASN A 289 -33.31 25.45 -3.97
C ASN A 289 -32.32 26.11 -4.96
N LYS A 290 -32.04 27.41 -4.81
CA LYS A 290 -31.04 28.17 -5.58
C LYS A 290 -29.61 27.67 -5.30
N ALA A 291 -29.33 27.17 -4.10
CA ALA A 291 -28.05 26.51 -3.80
C ALA A 291 -27.91 25.19 -4.57
N PHE A 292 -28.99 24.41 -4.72
CA PHE A 292 -28.99 23.22 -5.58
C PHE A 292 -28.78 23.59 -7.05
N ASP A 293 -29.49 24.60 -7.58
CA ASP A 293 -29.32 25.06 -8.97
C ASP A 293 -27.90 25.54 -9.27
N LEU A 294 -27.26 26.25 -8.34
CA LEU A 294 -25.87 26.70 -8.45
C LEU A 294 -24.86 25.54 -8.48
N LEU A 295 -25.09 24.49 -7.68
CA LEU A 295 -24.22 23.32 -7.64
C LEU A 295 -24.44 22.39 -8.85
N LEU A 296 -25.70 22.10 -9.20
CA LEU A 296 -26.07 21.26 -10.35
C LEU A 296 -25.68 21.93 -11.68
N GLY A 297 -25.79 23.25 -11.77
CA GLY A 297 -25.32 24.03 -12.91
C GLY A 297 -23.80 24.25 -12.97
N GLY A 298 -23.02 23.71 -12.02
CA GLY A 298 -21.56 23.85 -11.96
C GLY A 298 -21.05 25.28 -11.69
N LYS A 299 -21.92 26.18 -11.22
CA LYS A 299 -21.63 27.62 -11.01
C LYS A 299 -21.01 27.91 -9.65
N GLY A 300 -21.07 26.99 -8.70
CA GLY A 300 -20.46 27.12 -7.38
C GLY A 300 -19.68 25.87 -6.96
N LEU A 301 -18.63 26.07 -6.16
CA LEU A 301 -17.85 24.99 -5.55
C LEU A 301 -18.51 24.50 -4.26
N ARG A 302 -18.91 25.46 -3.41
CA ARG A 302 -19.83 25.29 -2.29
C ARG A 302 -20.69 26.53 -2.16
N CYS A 303 -21.93 26.31 -1.69
CA CYS A 303 -22.83 27.35 -1.24
C CYS A 303 -23.09 27.15 0.26
N VAL A 304 -22.91 28.18 1.09
CA VAL A 304 -23.31 28.13 2.50
C VAL A 304 -24.75 28.62 2.59
N ILE A 305 -25.61 27.80 3.19
CA ILE A 305 -26.98 28.17 3.50
C ILE A 305 -26.94 28.81 4.90
N ARG A 306 -27.29 30.08 5.00
CA ARG A 306 -27.31 30.82 6.26
C ARG A 306 -28.68 30.68 6.92
N MET A 307 -28.64 30.27 8.19
CA MET A 307 -29.56 30.79 9.19
C MET A 307 -28.95 32.14 9.61
N ASP A 308 -29.60 33.26 9.29
CA ASP A 308 -28.94 34.57 9.30
C ASP A 308 -28.69 35.11 10.73
N ASN A 309 -27.45 35.02 11.24
CA ASN A 309 -26.79 36.00 12.13
C ASN A 309 -25.28 35.68 12.41
N CYS A 310 -24.50 36.72 12.75
CA CYS A 310 -23.08 36.74 13.25
C CYS A 310 -21.89 36.69 12.24
N LEU A 311 -20.70 37.19 12.67
CA LEU A 311 -19.61 37.76 11.83
C LEU A 311 -18.15 37.55 12.36
N LYS A 312 -17.17 37.36 11.44
CA LYS A 312 -15.77 37.94 11.28
C LYS A 312 -14.91 38.50 12.47
N GLU A 313 -13.56 38.65 12.48
CA GLU A 313 -12.30 38.27 11.73
C GLU A 313 -11.04 38.89 12.46
N SER A 314 -9.71 38.79 12.14
CA SER A 314 -8.76 37.74 11.61
C SER A 314 -7.28 38.32 11.46
N PHE A 315 -6.17 37.58 11.12
CA PHE A 315 -4.72 38.09 11.03
C PHE A 315 -3.56 37.00 11.02
N VAL A 316 -2.28 37.23 10.56
CA VAL A 316 -1.02 36.33 10.63
C VAL A 316 0.33 37.01 10.18
N PHE A 317 1.57 36.51 10.50
CA PHE A 317 2.60 35.73 9.67
C PHE A 317 4.06 35.81 10.29
N PHE A 318 5.21 35.22 9.84
CA PHE A 318 5.65 33.85 9.36
C PHE A 318 7.20 33.72 8.95
N GLY A 319 7.97 32.67 9.37
CA GLY A 319 9.26 32.14 8.73
C GLY A 319 10.68 32.50 9.30
N LYS A 320 11.88 31.91 8.93
CA LYS A 320 12.29 30.60 8.28
C LYS A 320 13.86 30.33 8.13
N GLU A 321 14.33 29.04 8.19
CA GLU A 321 15.55 28.36 7.55
C GLU A 321 17.04 28.83 7.78
N LEU A 322 18.20 28.21 7.35
CA LEU A 322 18.60 27.10 6.39
C LEU A 322 19.86 26.21 6.83
N VAL A 323 20.79 25.75 5.94
CA VAL A 323 21.67 24.49 6.04
C VAL A 323 22.99 24.51 5.17
N VAL A 324 23.98 23.55 5.31
CA VAL A 324 24.78 22.76 4.24
C VAL A 324 26.19 22.19 4.70
N ALA A 325 26.79 21.18 4.01
CA ALA A 325 28.04 20.38 4.30
C ALA A 325 28.76 19.82 3.02
N MET A 326 29.88 19.00 3.07
CA MET A 326 30.24 17.84 2.15
C MET A 326 31.71 17.23 2.13
N ALA A 327 31.81 15.87 2.05
CA ALA A 327 32.60 14.91 1.19
C ALA A 327 34.18 14.66 1.17
N GLU A 328 34.59 13.52 0.56
CA GLU A 328 35.92 12.79 0.53
C GLU A 328 36.28 12.17 -0.88
N GLU A 329 37.43 11.45 -1.07
CA GLU A 329 37.69 10.51 -2.22
C GLU A 329 38.89 9.49 -2.06
N GLU A 330 39.04 8.44 -2.92
CA GLU A 330 39.95 7.24 -2.76
C GLU A 330 40.57 6.64 -4.09
N LYS A 331 41.18 5.41 -4.13
CA LYS A 331 41.90 4.78 -5.31
C LYS A 331 42.02 3.22 -5.33
N ARG A 332 42.42 2.59 -6.47
CA ARG A 332 42.34 1.11 -6.77
C ARG A 332 43.65 0.36 -7.21
N PRO A 333 43.67 -1.01 -7.18
CA PRO A 333 44.62 -1.93 -7.87
C PRO A 333 43.94 -2.96 -8.86
N SER A 334 44.55 -4.14 -9.15
CA SER A 334 44.22 -5.03 -10.31
C SER A 334 44.49 -6.55 -10.16
N GLY A 335 43.72 -7.41 -10.87
CA GLY A 335 43.99 -8.84 -11.17
C GLY A 335 42.97 -9.46 -12.17
N THR A 336 43.23 -10.68 -12.66
CA THR A 336 42.70 -11.54 -13.80
C THR A 336 41.86 -10.99 -14.99
N ALA A 337 41.41 -9.74 -14.95
CA ALA A 337 40.37 -9.15 -15.77
C ALA A 337 40.60 -9.17 -17.30
N GLY A 338 39.51 -9.02 -18.04
CA GLY A 338 39.52 -8.83 -19.50
C GLY A 338 39.61 -10.11 -20.35
N LYS A 339 39.55 -11.30 -19.74
CA LYS A 339 39.56 -12.59 -20.44
C LYS A 339 38.25 -13.35 -20.27
N THR A 340 37.88 -14.17 -21.24
CA THR A 340 36.78 -15.14 -21.12
C THR A 340 37.16 -16.30 -20.20
N ILE A 341 36.14 -16.94 -19.59
CA ILE A 341 36.25 -18.17 -18.80
C ILE A 341 35.43 -19.26 -19.48
N ARG A 342 35.84 -20.53 -19.36
CA ARG A 342 34.97 -21.69 -19.57
C ARG A 342 34.66 -22.32 -18.22
N CYS A 343 33.42 -22.69 -17.99
CA CYS A 343 32.99 -23.33 -16.75
C CYS A 343 31.71 -24.14 -16.94
N ARG A 344 31.36 -24.98 -15.95
CA ARG A 344 30.11 -25.75 -15.95
C ARG A 344 28.91 -24.86 -15.63
N ALA A 345 27.80 -25.11 -16.31
CA ALA A 345 26.50 -24.51 -16.03
C ALA A 345 25.35 -25.53 -16.22
N ALA A 346 24.27 -25.35 -15.46
CA ALA A 346 23.05 -26.14 -15.59
C ALA A 346 22.03 -25.35 -16.45
N VAL A 347 22.03 -25.65 -17.75
CA VAL A 347 21.28 -24.90 -18.76
C VAL A 347 19.89 -25.50 -18.97
N ALA A 348 18.86 -24.68 -18.85
CA ALA A 348 17.53 -25.01 -19.33
C ALA A 348 17.52 -24.83 -20.86
N ARG A 349 17.62 -25.93 -21.62
CA ARG A 349 17.60 -25.91 -23.09
C ARG A 349 16.19 -25.76 -23.68
N LYS A 350 15.14 -26.23 -22.99
CA LYS A 350 13.71 -25.98 -23.30
C LYS A 350 12.89 -25.81 -22.02
N ALA A 351 11.64 -25.37 -22.17
CA ALA A 351 10.68 -25.33 -21.06
C ALA A 351 10.33 -26.75 -20.58
N GLY A 352 10.29 -26.96 -19.26
CA GLY A 352 9.83 -28.21 -18.63
C GLY A 352 10.73 -29.45 -18.81
N GLU A 353 11.76 -29.39 -19.65
CA GLU A 353 12.78 -30.45 -19.78
C GLU A 353 13.86 -30.32 -18.69
N PRO A 354 14.43 -31.43 -18.17
CA PRO A 354 15.49 -31.39 -17.16
C PRO A 354 16.68 -30.50 -17.58
N LEU A 355 17.34 -29.88 -16.60
CA LEU A 355 18.52 -29.05 -16.84
C LEU A 355 19.67 -29.90 -17.37
N VAL A 356 20.33 -29.42 -18.43
CA VAL A 356 21.52 -30.05 -19.01
C VAL A 356 22.76 -29.47 -18.34
N MET A 357 23.61 -30.32 -17.78
CA MET A 357 24.92 -29.91 -17.25
C MET A 357 25.93 -29.90 -18.39
N GLU A 358 26.47 -28.73 -18.74
CA GLU A 358 27.38 -28.54 -19.87
C GLU A 358 28.39 -27.41 -19.64
N GLU A 359 29.43 -27.33 -20.47
CA GLU A 359 30.36 -26.18 -20.45
C GLU A 359 29.76 -24.98 -21.21
N VAL A 360 29.89 -23.79 -20.62
CA VAL A 360 29.56 -22.51 -21.25
C VAL A 360 30.77 -21.57 -21.25
N VAL A 361 30.75 -20.59 -22.15
CA VAL A 361 31.74 -19.51 -22.20
C VAL A 361 31.16 -18.28 -21.49
N VAL A 362 31.87 -17.81 -20.46
CA VAL A 362 31.53 -16.60 -19.70
C VAL A 362 32.41 -15.44 -20.15
N ALA A 363 31.81 -14.35 -20.59
CA ALA A 363 32.49 -13.12 -20.98
C ALA A 363 33.26 -12.47 -19.80
N PRO A 364 34.27 -11.62 -20.05
CA PRO A 364 34.74 -10.67 -19.04
C PRO A 364 33.63 -9.66 -18.67
N PRO A 365 33.66 -9.09 -17.46
CA PRO A 365 32.72 -8.04 -17.06
C PRO A 365 32.97 -6.75 -17.85
N SER A 366 31.88 -6.12 -18.30
CA SER A 366 31.88 -4.82 -18.97
C SER A 366 31.75 -3.66 -17.95
N SER A 367 31.63 -2.43 -18.43
CA SER A 367 31.52 -1.23 -17.58
C SER A 367 30.34 -1.32 -16.59
N HIS A 368 30.61 -1.15 -15.29
CA HIS A 368 29.71 -1.33 -14.14
C HIS A 368 29.34 -2.79 -13.80
N GLU A 369 30.03 -3.78 -14.36
CA GLU A 369 29.79 -5.20 -14.09
C GLU A 369 30.89 -5.86 -13.26
N VAL A 370 30.53 -6.96 -12.61
CA VAL A 370 31.40 -7.78 -11.77
C VAL A 370 31.21 -9.24 -12.14
N ARG A 371 32.30 -9.98 -12.32
CA ARG A 371 32.27 -11.44 -12.48
C ARG A 371 32.57 -12.12 -11.15
N ILE A 372 31.77 -13.12 -10.83
CA ILE A 372 31.72 -13.77 -9.52
C ILE A 372 31.95 -15.27 -9.71
N LYS A 373 32.86 -15.89 -8.96
CA LYS A 373 32.86 -17.35 -8.74
C LYS A 373 31.76 -17.67 -7.74
N ILE A 374 30.74 -18.42 -8.15
CA ILE A 374 29.68 -18.90 -7.26
C ILE A 374 30.25 -20.03 -6.40
N LEU A 375 29.93 -20.01 -5.10
CA LEU A 375 30.30 -21.08 -4.16
C LEU A 375 29.08 -21.93 -3.78
N CYS A 376 27.91 -21.30 -3.62
CA CYS A 376 26.64 -22.00 -3.53
C CYS A 376 25.47 -21.16 -4.05
N THR A 377 24.42 -21.84 -4.46
CA THR A 377 23.14 -21.26 -4.91
C THR A 377 21.97 -22.01 -4.27
N SER A 378 20.79 -21.41 -4.17
CA SER A 378 19.58 -22.10 -3.68
C SER A 378 18.41 -22.01 -4.64
N LEU A 379 17.61 -23.08 -4.66
CA LEU A 379 16.48 -23.21 -5.58
C LEU A 379 15.20 -22.62 -4.97
N CYS A 380 14.47 -21.83 -5.77
CA CYS A 380 13.22 -21.19 -5.38
C CYS A 380 12.09 -21.49 -6.41
N TYR A 381 10.84 -21.26 -6.00
CA TYR A 381 9.66 -21.48 -6.86
C TYR A 381 9.61 -20.54 -8.08
N SER A 382 10.34 -19.41 -8.05
CA SER A 382 10.52 -18.54 -9.21
C SER A 382 11.26 -19.27 -10.32
N ASP A 383 12.34 -20.00 -10.01
CA ASP A 383 13.11 -20.76 -11.00
C ASP A 383 12.23 -21.88 -11.60
N ILE A 384 11.43 -22.57 -10.78
CA ILE A 384 10.44 -23.57 -11.24
C ILE A 384 9.39 -22.95 -12.17
N THR A 385 8.89 -21.76 -11.85
CA THR A 385 7.88 -21.06 -12.66
C THR A 385 8.44 -20.70 -14.03
N PHE A 386 9.64 -20.12 -14.08
CA PHE A 386 10.28 -19.72 -15.33
C PHE A 386 10.83 -20.89 -16.15
N TRP A 387 11.24 -21.98 -15.49
CA TRP A 387 11.61 -23.24 -16.13
C TRP A 387 10.43 -23.87 -16.90
N LYS A 388 9.19 -23.71 -16.44
CA LYS A 388 7.98 -24.24 -17.08
C LYS A 388 7.27 -23.27 -18.04
N MET A 389 7.75 -22.03 -18.15
CA MET A 389 7.08 -20.98 -18.90
C MET A 389 7.53 -21.00 -20.36
N GLU A 390 6.66 -21.48 -21.26
CA GLU A 390 6.92 -21.55 -22.70
C GLU A 390 6.89 -20.16 -23.37
N ASP A 391 5.82 -19.39 -23.16
CA ASP A 391 5.64 -18.04 -23.71
C ASP A 391 6.50 -16.98 -22.99
N PRO A 392 6.91 -15.88 -23.67
CA PRO A 392 7.59 -14.75 -23.04
C PRO A 392 6.85 -14.24 -21.78
N PRO A 393 7.53 -14.02 -20.63
CA PRO A 393 9.00 -13.95 -20.44
C PRO A 393 9.77 -15.29 -20.22
N GLY A 394 9.19 -16.42 -20.62
CA GLY A 394 9.94 -17.62 -21.00
C GLY A 394 10.89 -17.34 -22.17
N TYR A 395 12.15 -17.77 -22.03
CA TYR A 395 13.20 -17.62 -23.03
C TYR A 395 14.22 -18.75 -22.83
N PHE A 396 14.59 -19.46 -23.89
CA PHE A 396 15.53 -20.60 -23.84
C PHE A 396 16.47 -20.56 -25.07
N PRO A 397 17.71 -21.05 -24.97
CA PRO A 397 18.33 -21.66 -23.79
C PRO A 397 18.71 -20.63 -22.72
N ARG A 398 18.62 -20.97 -21.42
CA ARG A 398 18.97 -20.03 -20.32
C ARG A 398 19.61 -20.69 -19.12
N ILE A 399 20.41 -19.92 -18.36
CA ILE A 399 20.91 -20.30 -17.03
C ILE A 399 20.00 -19.67 -15.97
N LEU A 400 19.41 -20.50 -15.11
CA LEU A 400 18.51 -20.09 -14.02
C LEU A 400 19.31 -19.76 -12.73
N GLY A 401 18.61 -19.60 -11.60
CA GLY A 401 19.21 -19.37 -10.28
C GLY A 401 19.36 -17.89 -9.95
N HIS A 402 18.78 -17.47 -8.83
CA HIS A 402 18.79 -16.07 -8.37
C HIS A 402 18.95 -15.91 -6.84
N GLU A 403 19.23 -17.01 -6.13
CA GLU A 403 19.66 -17.00 -4.73
C GLU A 403 21.07 -17.59 -4.66
N ALA A 404 22.08 -16.81 -4.25
CA ALA A 404 23.48 -17.27 -4.31
C ALA A 404 24.45 -16.51 -3.39
N TYR A 405 25.62 -17.09 -3.22
CA TYR A 405 26.78 -16.53 -2.54
C TYR A 405 28.05 -16.86 -3.32
N GLY A 406 28.98 -15.91 -3.41
CA GLY A 406 30.20 -16.08 -4.18
C GLY A 406 31.29 -15.08 -3.83
N VAL A 407 32.38 -15.13 -4.59
CA VAL A 407 33.55 -14.26 -4.45
C VAL A 407 33.81 -13.56 -5.79
N VAL A 408 34.13 -12.27 -5.75
CA VAL A 408 34.49 -11.50 -6.94
C VAL A 408 35.78 -12.04 -7.54
N GLU A 409 35.73 -12.48 -8.80
CA GLU A 409 36.90 -12.88 -9.59
C GLU A 409 37.48 -11.71 -10.38
N SER A 410 36.64 -10.86 -10.97
CA SER A 410 37.11 -9.64 -11.64
C SER A 410 36.03 -8.56 -11.72
N VAL A 411 36.46 -7.32 -11.90
CA VAL A 411 35.59 -6.15 -12.03
C VAL A 411 35.83 -5.45 -13.36
N GLY A 412 34.78 -4.90 -13.95
CA GLY A 412 34.87 -4.10 -15.17
C GLY A 412 35.24 -2.63 -14.89
N GLU A 413 35.18 -1.83 -15.95
CA GLU A 413 35.34 -0.37 -15.85
C GLU A 413 34.28 0.25 -14.92
N ASN A 414 34.56 1.44 -14.35
CA ASN A 414 33.63 2.19 -13.49
C ASN A 414 33.10 1.48 -12.21
N VAL A 415 33.61 0.28 -11.87
CA VAL A 415 33.38 -0.37 -10.56
C VAL A 415 34.35 0.16 -9.51
N ALA A 416 33.86 0.90 -8.51
CA ALA A 416 34.67 1.38 -7.38
C ALA A 416 34.45 0.54 -6.10
N ASP A 417 33.20 0.23 -5.77
CA ASP A 417 32.80 -0.38 -4.49
C ASP A 417 33.26 -1.85 -4.27
N PHE A 418 33.85 -2.48 -5.29
CA PHE A 418 34.20 -3.91 -5.30
C PHE A 418 35.60 -4.15 -5.88
N THR A 419 36.29 -5.16 -5.34
CA THR A 419 37.60 -5.65 -5.79
C THR A 419 37.63 -7.19 -5.85
N GLU A 420 38.59 -7.76 -6.59
CA GLU A 420 38.89 -9.20 -6.57
C GLU A 420 39.07 -9.70 -5.14
N GLY A 421 38.50 -10.88 -4.83
CA GLY A 421 38.50 -11.47 -3.49
C GLY A 421 37.37 -11.01 -2.57
N ASP A 422 36.58 -10.00 -2.96
CA ASP A 422 35.41 -9.58 -2.16
C ASP A 422 34.34 -10.67 -2.08
N THR A 423 33.85 -10.92 -0.87
CA THR A 423 32.72 -11.84 -0.65
C THR A 423 31.40 -11.11 -0.89
N VAL A 424 30.52 -11.71 -1.69
CA VAL A 424 29.34 -11.03 -2.24
C VAL A 424 28.11 -11.92 -2.35
N ILE A 425 26.94 -11.27 -2.23
CA ILE A 425 25.62 -11.83 -2.50
C ILE A 425 25.03 -11.09 -3.72
N PRO A 426 24.81 -11.76 -4.87
CA PRO A 426 24.03 -11.19 -5.96
C PRO A 426 22.52 -11.24 -5.63
N ILE A 427 21.79 -10.19 -6.01
CA ILE A 427 20.39 -9.95 -5.65
C ILE A 427 19.63 -9.41 -6.87
N PHE A 428 18.52 -10.06 -7.21
CA PHE A 428 17.75 -9.76 -8.44
C PHE A 428 17.17 -8.34 -8.50
N LEU A 429 17.04 -7.66 -7.36
CA LEU A 429 16.57 -6.28 -7.27
C LEU A 429 17.76 -5.31 -7.29
N PRO A 430 17.79 -4.29 -8.17
CA PRO A 430 18.92 -3.38 -8.26
C PRO A 430 18.85 -2.24 -7.23
N ASP A 431 19.96 -1.97 -6.56
CA ASP A 431 20.20 -0.79 -5.73
C ASP A 431 21.41 -0.02 -6.27
N CYS A 432 21.14 1.02 -7.08
CA CYS A 432 22.19 1.82 -7.71
C CYS A 432 22.79 2.90 -6.80
N GLY A 433 22.23 3.15 -5.60
CA GLY A 433 22.61 4.26 -4.72
C GLY A 433 22.31 5.69 -5.23
N GLU A 434 22.33 5.90 -6.55
CA GLU A 434 22.36 7.23 -7.19
C GLU A 434 21.01 7.79 -7.63
N CYS A 435 19.97 6.97 -7.82
CA CYS A 435 18.65 7.49 -8.19
C CYS A 435 17.91 8.04 -6.96
N THR A 436 16.93 8.91 -7.18
CA THR A 436 16.13 9.53 -6.10
C THR A 436 15.52 8.48 -5.18
N ASP A 437 15.08 7.36 -5.73
CA ASP A 437 14.43 6.25 -5.02
C ASP A 437 15.43 5.38 -4.25
N CYS A 438 16.64 5.18 -4.77
CA CYS A 438 17.73 4.51 -4.05
C CYS A 438 18.20 5.35 -2.84
N ARG A 439 18.33 6.67 -2.98
CA ARG A 439 18.60 7.58 -1.84
C ARG A 439 17.41 7.71 -0.87
N SER A 440 16.18 7.57 -1.37
CA SER A 440 14.96 7.72 -0.58
C SER A 440 14.69 6.53 0.34
N LYS A 441 14.32 6.78 1.60
CA LYS A 441 13.88 5.75 2.55
C LYS A 441 12.43 5.26 2.29
N LYS A 442 11.78 5.70 1.21
CA LYS A 442 10.37 5.42 0.91
C LYS A 442 10.14 4.21 -0.02
N SER A 443 11.16 3.79 -0.77
CA SER A 443 11.06 2.72 -1.79
C SER A 443 12.38 1.98 -1.97
N ASN A 444 12.32 0.74 -2.45
CA ASN A 444 13.46 -0.05 -2.93
C ASN A 444 13.47 -0.21 -4.46
N LEU A 445 12.51 0.38 -5.17
CA LEU A 445 12.39 0.27 -6.63
C LEU A 445 13.23 1.35 -7.32
N CYS A 446 14.39 0.93 -7.85
CA CYS A 446 15.30 1.81 -8.58
C CYS A 446 14.68 2.36 -9.87
N THR A 447 14.74 3.67 -10.08
CA THR A 447 14.26 4.32 -11.32
C THR A 447 15.33 4.47 -12.41
N LYS A 448 16.62 4.36 -12.07
CA LYS A 448 17.74 4.35 -13.05
C LYS A 448 17.92 2.98 -13.71
N LEU A 449 17.52 1.91 -13.03
CA LEU A 449 17.55 0.51 -13.47
C LEU A 449 16.24 -0.16 -13.02
N PRO A 450 15.09 0.10 -13.69
CA PRO A 450 13.80 -0.40 -13.26
C PRO A 450 13.71 -1.92 -13.44
N PHE A 451 13.46 -2.65 -12.35
CA PHE A 451 13.31 -4.10 -12.41
C PHE A 451 12.19 -4.51 -13.39
N LYS A 452 12.61 -5.20 -14.45
CA LYS A 452 11.77 -5.90 -15.41
C LYS A 452 12.29 -7.32 -15.55
N VAL A 453 11.42 -8.26 -15.91
CA VAL A 453 11.86 -9.61 -16.29
C VAL A 453 12.48 -9.55 -17.68
N SER A 454 13.76 -9.92 -17.79
CA SER A 454 14.57 -9.79 -19.00
C SER A 454 15.40 -11.07 -19.23
N PRO A 455 15.65 -11.48 -20.49
CA PRO A 455 16.66 -12.49 -20.82
C PRO A 455 18.10 -11.93 -20.91
N TRP A 456 18.27 -10.64 -20.61
CA TRP A 456 19.51 -9.88 -20.85
C TRP A 456 20.07 -9.19 -19.59
N MET A 457 21.33 -8.75 -19.68
CA MET A 457 21.96 -7.80 -18.76
C MET A 457 21.19 -6.47 -18.72
N HIS A 458 21.26 -5.76 -17.58
CA HIS A 458 20.37 -4.62 -17.31
C HIS A 458 20.67 -3.37 -18.15
N ARG A 459 21.95 -3.09 -18.46
CA ARG A 459 22.37 -1.82 -19.08
C ARG A 459 22.42 -1.81 -20.60
N ASP A 460 22.91 -2.89 -21.21
CA ASP A 460 23.19 -2.96 -22.64
C ASP A 460 22.26 -3.92 -23.41
N GLU A 461 21.39 -4.63 -22.69
CA GLU A 461 20.46 -5.64 -23.22
C GLU A 461 21.13 -6.76 -24.02
N THR A 462 22.35 -7.14 -23.64
CA THR A 462 23.10 -8.28 -24.20
C THR A 462 23.20 -9.47 -23.22
N SER A 463 23.86 -10.56 -23.62
CA SER A 463 24.25 -11.65 -22.71
C SER A 463 25.74 -11.63 -22.36
N ARG A 464 26.12 -12.42 -21.36
CA ARG A 464 27.51 -12.74 -20.98
C ARG A 464 27.82 -14.23 -21.13
N PHE A 465 26.87 -15.02 -21.60
CA PHE A 465 26.99 -16.47 -21.79
C PHE A 465 26.77 -16.85 -23.26
N THR A 466 27.66 -17.68 -23.79
CA THR A 466 27.39 -18.49 -24.98
C THR A 466 27.66 -19.97 -24.67
N ASP A 467 27.07 -20.88 -25.43
CA ASP A 467 27.53 -22.27 -25.43
C ASP A 467 28.82 -22.44 -26.26
N LEU A 468 29.32 -23.66 -26.36
CA LEU A 468 30.57 -23.96 -27.09
C LEU A 468 30.48 -23.79 -28.61
N ASN A 469 29.27 -23.66 -29.19
CA ASN A 469 29.08 -23.34 -30.61
C ASN A 469 29.15 -21.82 -30.87
N GLY A 470 29.05 -21.01 -29.80
CA GLY A 470 28.92 -19.55 -29.88
C GLY A 470 27.47 -19.07 -29.83
N ASP A 471 26.49 -19.97 -29.70
CA ASP A 471 25.08 -19.60 -29.59
C ASP A 471 24.77 -18.94 -28.24
N THR A 472 23.90 -17.93 -28.24
CA THR A 472 23.58 -17.15 -27.03
C THR A 472 22.80 -17.98 -26.02
N VAL A 473 23.27 -17.97 -24.77
CA VAL A 473 22.52 -18.48 -23.62
C VAL A 473 22.00 -17.28 -22.81
N TYR A 474 20.71 -17.27 -22.49
CA TYR A 474 20.05 -16.13 -21.85
C TYR A 474 20.30 -16.06 -20.34
N HIS A 475 20.28 -14.83 -19.84
CA HIS A 475 20.30 -14.51 -18.42
C HIS A 475 18.93 -14.77 -17.76
N PHE A 476 18.95 -14.80 -16.42
CA PHE A 476 17.80 -14.92 -15.57
C PHE A 476 17.92 -14.01 -14.34
N LEU A 477 16.93 -13.12 -14.19
CA LEU A 477 16.79 -12.20 -13.05
C LEU A 477 18.06 -11.40 -12.70
N TYR A 478 18.90 -11.11 -13.70
CA TYR A 478 20.19 -10.42 -13.57
C TYR A 478 21.22 -11.12 -12.65
N VAL A 479 21.08 -12.44 -12.44
CA VAL A 479 21.96 -13.22 -11.55
C VAL A 479 22.49 -14.51 -12.20
N SER A 480 21.65 -15.34 -12.82
CA SER A 480 22.03 -16.62 -13.47
C SER A 480 23.07 -17.46 -12.70
N SER A 481 22.74 -17.81 -11.45
CA SER A 481 23.68 -18.44 -10.51
C SER A 481 23.77 -19.98 -10.60
N PHE A 482 23.05 -20.63 -11.52
CA PHE A 482 23.25 -22.06 -11.82
C PHE A 482 24.44 -22.27 -12.80
N SER A 483 25.57 -21.64 -12.47
CA SER A 483 26.83 -21.64 -13.21
C SER A 483 27.97 -21.36 -12.22
N GLU A 484 29.12 -22.02 -12.38
CA GLU A 484 30.29 -21.82 -11.51
C GLU A 484 30.80 -20.37 -11.53
N TYR A 485 30.61 -19.67 -12.67
CA TYR A 485 30.86 -18.23 -12.81
C TYR A 485 29.65 -17.52 -13.43
N THR A 486 29.36 -16.31 -12.95
CA THR A 486 28.34 -15.42 -13.52
C THR A 486 28.82 -13.97 -13.54
N VAL A 487 28.17 -13.12 -14.35
CA VAL A 487 28.46 -11.68 -14.47
C VAL A 487 27.18 -10.91 -14.12
N VAL A 488 27.30 -9.94 -13.19
CA VAL A 488 26.18 -9.13 -12.71
C VAL A 488 26.53 -7.64 -12.66
N ASP A 489 25.53 -6.77 -12.59
CA ASP A 489 25.71 -5.34 -12.37
C ASP A 489 26.10 -5.03 -10.92
N ILE A 490 26.90 -4.00 -10.66
CA ILE A 490 27.15 -3.49 -9.29
C ILE A 490 25.87 -3.03 -8.57
N ALA A 491 24.79 -2.72 -9.27
CA ALA A 491 23.48 -2.46 -8.66
C ALA A 491 22.83 -3.75 -8.12
N HIS A 492 23.10 -4.90 -8.72
CA HIS A 492 22.59 -6.21 -8.32
C HIS A 492 23.49 -6.92 -7.30
N LEU A 493 24.46 -6.22 -6.68
CA LEU A 493 25.48 -6.83 -5.84
C LEU A 493 25.55 -6.19 -4.45
N THR A 494 25.67 -7.03 -3.41
CA THR A 494 25.86 -6.61 -2.02
C THR A 494 27.12 -7.28 -1.45
N LYS A 495 28.07 -6.48 -0.98
CA LYS A 495 29.31 -6.92 -0.31
C LYS A 495 28.99 -7.37 1.12
N VAL A 496 29.57 -8.49 1.56
CA VAL A 496 29.29 -9.11 2.86
C VAL A 496 30.57 -9.65 3.52
N ASP A 497 30.47 -10.01 4.79
CA ASP A 497 31.58 -10.56 5.59
C ASP A 497 31.91 -12.02 5.18
N PRO A 498 33.17 -12.37 4.87
CA PRO A 498 33.59 -13.75 4.57
C PRO A 498 33.35 -14.75 5.71
N ALA A 499 33.16 -14.30 6.96
CA ALA A 499 32.82 -15.18 8.09
C ALA A 499 31.36 -15.68 8.09
N LEU A 500 30.52 -15.21 7.15
CA LEU A 500 29.12 -15.63 7.03
C LEU A 500 28.99 -17.01 6.35
N PRO A 501 28.21 -17.96 6.91
CA PRO A 501 28.01 -19.26 6.27
C PRO A 501 27.29 -19.12 4.91
N PRO A 502 27.91 -19.58 3.79
CA PRO A 502 27.39 -19.37 2.44
C PRO A 502 25.95 -19.87 2.25
N ASN A 503 25.69 -21.08 2.74
CA ASN A 503 24.40 -21.78 2.73
C ASN A 503 23.31 -21.17 3.62
N ARG A 504 23.56 -20.02 4.25
CA ARG A 504 22.52 -19.20 4.93
C ARG A 504 22.45 -17.81 4.31
N ALA A 505 23.61 -17.24 3.96
CA ALA A 505 23.72 -15.95 3.30
C ALA A 505 22.97 -15.93 1.95
N CYS A 506 23.08 -16.97 1.12
CA CYS A 506 22.43 -17.04 -0.19
C CYS A 506 20.89 -16.90 -0.13
N LEU A 507 20.25 -17.30 0.97
CA LEU A 507 18.79 -17.23 1.14
C LEU A 507 18.26 -15.79 1.20
N LEU A 508 19.13 -14.84 1.54
CA LEU A 508 18.78 -13.42 1.64
C LEU A 508 18.77 -12.69 0.29
N SER A 509 19.14 -13.35 -0.81
CA SER A 509 18.95 -12.82 -2.17
C SER A 509 17.49 -12.75 -2.62
N CYS A 510 16.58 -13.56 -2.05
CA CYS A 510 15.17 -13.55 -2.47
C CYS A 510 14.19 -13.91 -1.35
N GLY A 511 13.85 -15.20 -1.16
CA GLY A 511 12.60 -15.58 -0.47
C GLY A 511 12.54 -15.18 1.01
N VAL A 512 13.66 -15.34 1.74
CA VAL A 512 13.70 -15.08 3.19
C VAL A 512 13.72 -13.58 3.48
N SER A 513 14.53 -12.81 2.76
CA SER A 513 14.48 -11.34 2.78
C SER A 513 13.09 -10.81 2.43
N THR A 514 12.43 -11.39 1.42
CA THR A 514 11.09 -10.96 1.00
C THR A 514 10.07 -11.06 2.13
N GLY A 515 10.02 -12.19 2.85
CA GLY A 515 9.10 -12.35 3.98
C GLY A 515 9.42 -11.48 5.19
N ILE A 516 10.69 -11.45 5.62
CA ILE A 516 11.12 -10.64 6.78
C ILE A 516 10.90 -9.15 6.50
N GLY A 517 11.28 -8.69 5.31
CA GLY A 517 11.09 -7.33 4.85
C GLY A 517 9.62 -6.95 4.76
N ALA A 518 8.77 -7.83 4.23
CA ALA A 518 7.34 -7.57 4.16
C ALA A 518 6.75 -7.22 5.54
N ALA A 519 7.14 -7.95 6.60
CA ALA A 519 6.77 -7.61 7.98
C ALA A 519 7.43 -6.31 8.48
N TRP A 520 8.75 -6.18 8.34
CA TRP A 520 9.55 -5.12 8.96
C TRP A 520 9.50 -3.76 8.22
N ARG A 521 9.66 -3.75 6.89
CA ARG A 521 9.73 -2.54 6.06
C ARG A 521 8.39 -2.13 5.46
N THR A 522 7.64 -3.03 4.84
CA THR A 522 6.36 -2.69 4.16
C THR A 522 5.17 -2.63 5.10
N ALA A 523 4.94 -3.70 5.86
CA ALA A 523 3.87 -3.73 6.85
C ALA A 523 4.19 -2.80 8.01
N LYS A 524 5.45 -2.82 8.49
CA LYS A 524 5.88 -2.18 9.74
C LYS A 524 5.02 -2.71 10.88
N VAL A 525 5.03 -4.04 11.04
CA VAL A 525 4.26 -4.75 12.07
C VAL A 525 4.59 -4.15 13.44
N GLU A 526 3.55 -3.87 14.21
CA GLU A 526 3.65 -3.24 15.52
C GLU A 526 3.72 -4.30 16.62
N ALA A 527 4.48 -4.04 17.68
CA ALA A 527 4.53 -4.93 18.83
C ALA A 527 3.12 -5.05 19.47
N GLY A 528 2.69 -6.27 19.77
CA GLY A 528 1.34 -6.55 20.25
C GLY A 528 0.26 -6.75 19.17
N SER A 529 0.59 -6.64 17.88
CA SER A 529 -0.39 -6.84 16.80
C SER A 529 -0.63 -8.30 16.43
N SER A 530 -1.78 -8.51 15.79
CA SER A 530 -2.24 -9.74 15.19
C SER A 530 -1.87 -9.84 13.70
N VAL A 531 -1.39 -10.99 13.27
CA VAL A 531 -0.91 -11.25 11.91
C VAL A 531 -1.54 -12.52 11.35
N ALA A 532 -2.00 -12.50 10.10
CA ALA A 532 -2.45 -13.68 9.36
C ALA A 532 -1.59 -13.91 8.10
N ILE A 533 -1.17 -15.15 7.85
CA ILE A 533 -0.23 -15.50 6.79
C ILE A 533 -0.81 -16.61 5.92
N PHE A 534 -1.08 -16.29 4.66
CA PHE A 534 -1.70 -17.19 3.69
C PHE A 534 -0.63 -17.86 2.83
N GLY A 535 -0.41 -19.16 3.07
CA GLY A 535 0.64 -19.95 2.45
C GLY A 535 1.90 -20.06 3.31
N LEU A 536 2.05 -21.16 4.05
CA LEU A 536 3.23 -21.45 4.87
C LEU A 536 4.35 -22.11 4.05
N GLY A 537 4.66 -21.51 2.89
CA GLY A 537 5.92 -21.75 2.17
C GLY A 537 7.06 -20.88 2.73
N ALA A 538 8.26 -20.97 2.15
CA ALA A 538 9.44 -20.25 2.65
C ALA A 538 9.22 -18.72 2.83
N ILE A 539 8.46 -18.07 1.93
CA ILE A 539 8.10 -16.64 2.08
C ILE A 539 7.20 -16.43 3.31
N GLY A 540 6.13 -17.22 3.48
CA GLY A 540 5.23 -17.09 4.63
C GLY A 540 5.87 -17.44 5.97
N LEU A 541 6.79 -18.42 6.00
CA LEU A 541 7.60 -18.73 7.18
C LEU A 541 8.57 -17.57 7.52
N ALA A 542 9.12 -16.90 6.50
CA ALA A 542 9.92 -15.68 6.68
C ALA A 542 9.09 -14.46 7.10
N VAL A 543 7.81 -14.37 6.70
CA VAL A 543 6.85 -13.39 7.26
C VAL A 543 6.59 -13.69 8.74
N ALA A 544 6.41 -14.95 9.14
CA ALA A 544 6.21 -15.31 10.55
C ALA A 544 7.42 -14.90 11.40
N GLU A 545 8.63 -15.21 10.94
CA GLU A 545 9.87 -14.81 11.59
C GLU A 545 10.04 -13.28 11.64
N GLY A 546 9.71 -12.57 10.55
CA GLY A 546 9.70 -11.11 10.51
C GLY A 546 8.68 -10.49 11.48
N ALA A 547 7.49 -11.06 11.58
CA ALA A 547 6.45 -10.63 12.52
C ALA A 547 6.84 -10.90 13.98
N ARG A 548 7.47 -12.06 14.26
CA ARG A 548 8.07 -12.40 15.56
C ARG A 548 9.15 -11.37 15.94
N LEU A 549 10.04 -11.03 15.02
CA LEU A 549 11.08 -10.01 15.19
C LEU A 549 10.53 -8.57 15.37
N CYS A 550 9.28 -8.32 14.97
CA CYS A 550 8.56 -7.08 15.22
C CYS A 550 7.73 -7.11 16.53
N GLY A 551 7.67 -8.24 17.22
CA GLY A 551 6.92 -8.39 18.48
C GLY A 551 5.42 -8.63 18.31
N ALA A 552 4.97 -9.19 17.18
CA ALA A 552 3.58 -9.64 17.03
C ALA A 552 3.26 -10.73 18.08
N THR A 553 2.08 -10.64 18.70
CA THR A 553 1.64 -11.52 19.79
C THR A 553 0.76 -12.66 19.32
N ARG A 554 0.15 -12.54 18.13
CA ARG A 554 -0.62 -13.61 17.49
C ARG A 554 -0.26 -13.70 16.02
N ILE A 555 0.21 -14.87 15.58
CA ILE A 555 0.64 -15.13 14.20
C ILE A 555 -0.13 -16.37 13.72
N ILE A 556 -1.18 -16.14 12.93
CA ILE A 556 -2.11 -17.15 12.42
C ILE A 556 -1.60 -17.63 11.06
N GLY A 557 -1.21 -18.90 10.96
CA GLY A 557 -0.88 -19.55 9.69
C GLY A 557 -2.12 -20.09 8.99
N VAL A 558 -2.23 -19.89 7.68
CA VAL A 558 -3.31 -20.42 6.85
C VAL A 558 -2.70 -21.23 5.71
N ASP A 559 -3.01 -22.53 5.64
CA ASP A 559 -2.56 -23.41 4.55
C ASP A 559 -3.55 -24.57 4.35
N VAL A 560 -3.41 -25.31 3.25
CA VAL A 560 -4.20 -26.53 2.97
C VAL A 560 -3.54 -27.81 3.48
N ASN A 561 -2.26 -27.74 3.89
CA ASN A 561 -1.53 -28.83 4.51
C ASN A 561 -1.30 -28.54 6.02
N PRO A 562 -1.89 -29.32 6.95
CA PRO A 562 -1.68 -29.13 8.39
C PRO A 562 -0.25 -29.42 8.86
N ASP A 563 0.53 -30.25 8.17
CA ASP A 563 1.91 -30.60 8.55
C ASP A 563 2.81 -29.36 8.64
N LYS A 564 2.50 -28.32 7.86
CA LYS A 564 3.21 -27.03 7.86
C LYS A 564 3.05 -26.26 9.17
N PHE A 565 2.06 -26.57 10.03
CA PHE A 565 1.91 -25.88 11.31
C PHE A 565 3.09 -26.18 12.25
N GLU A 566 3.54 -27.45 12.33
CA GLU A 566 4.69 -27.82 13.18
C GLU A 566 6.01 -27.18 12.70
N ILE A 567 6.13 -26.92 11.40
CA ILE A 567 7.21 -26.10 10.84
C ILE A 567 7.00 -24.62 11.22
N GLY A 568 5.79 -24.08 11.03
CA GLY A 568 5.42 -22.70 11.34
C GLY A 568 5.71 -22.28 12.78
N LYS A 569 5.47 -23.17 13.76
CA LYS A 569 5.80 -22.92 15.17
C LYS A 569 7.27 -22.56 15.39
N LYS A 570 8.20 -23.14 14.60
CA LYS A 570 9.64 -22.81 14.65
C LYS A 570 9.94 -21.37 14.23
N PHE A 571 9.07 -20.74 13.45
CA PHE A 571 9.16 -19.34 13.01
C PHE A 571 8.19 -18.42 13.76
N GLY A 572 7.52 -18.91 14.81
CA GLY A 572 6.65 -18.11 15.69
C GLY A 572 5.15 -18.15 15.36
N VAL A 573 4.69 -18.99 14.44
CA VAL A 573 3.24 -19.20 14.20
C VAL A 573 2.58 -19.74 15.48
N THR A 574 1.60 -19.01 16.01
CA THR A 574 0.89 -19.31 17.27
C THR A 574 -0.38 -20.13 17.05
N ASP A 575 -1.08 -19.90 15.93
CA ASP A 575 -2.36 -20.49 15.60
C ASP A 575 -2.36 -20.98 14.15
N PHE A 576 -3.26 -21.91 13.80
CA PHE A 576 -3.39 -22.42 12.45
C PHE A 576 -4.84 -22.56 12.02
N VAL A 577 -5.12 -22.28 10.73
CA VAL A 577 -6.42 -22.47 10.10
C VAL A 577 -6.22 -23.29 8.81
N ASN A 578 -6.75 -24.52 8.79
CA ASN A 578 -6.85 -25.26 7.53
C ASN A 578 -8.06 -24.73 6.74
N SER A 579 -7.80 -24.15 5.55
CA SER A 579 -8.86 -23.60 4.70
C SER A 579 -9.83 -24.65 4.15
N ARG A 580 -9.52 -25.94 4.27
CA ARG A 580 -10.41 -27.07 3.94
C ARG A 580 -11.32 -27.50 5.08
N GLU A 581 -11.10 -27.03 6.30
CA GLU A 581 -11.78 -27.51 7.52
C GLU A 581 -12.69 -26.43 8.16
N CYS A 582 -12.87 -25.28 7.50
CA CYS A 582 -13.70 -24.17 7.99
C CYS A 582 -15.23 -24.45 7.96
N GLY A 583 -15.65 -25.60 7.45
CA GLY A 583 -17.06 -26.02 7.39
C GLY A 583 -17.90 -25.08 6.51
N ASN A 584 -18.93 -24.48 7.10
CA ASN A 584 -19.80 -23.50 6.42
C ASN A 584 -19.26 -22.05 6.49
N LYS A 585 -18.09 -21.82 7.11
CA LYS A 585 -17.50 -20.48 7.24
C LYS A 585 -16.40 -20.24 6.20
N THR A 586 -16.20 -18.99 5.82
CA THR A 586 -14.98 -18.57 5.10
C THR A 586 -13.79 -18.49 6.07
N VAL A 587 -12.57 -18.53 5.52
CA VAL A 587 -11.34 -18.37 6.33
C VAL A 587 -11.32 -16.99 7.01
N SER A 588 -11.79 -15.96 6.30
CA SER A 588 -11.97 -14.61 6.80
C SER A 588 -12.94 -14.51 7.97
N GLN A 589 -14.07 -15.23 7.94
CA GLN A 589 -14.98 -15.31 9.10
C GLN A 589 -14.29 -15.95 10.31
N VAL A 590 -13.57 -17.05 10.11
CA VAL A 590 -12.80 -17.73 11.18
C VAL A 590 -11.73 -16.79 11.76
N ILE A 591 -10.96 -16.09 10.93
CA ILE A 591 -9.94 -15.14 11.40
C ILE A 591 -10.57 -13.94 12.12
N ILE A 592 -11.69 -13.40 11.62
CA ILE A 592 -12.42 -12.30 12.27
C ILE A 592 -12.90 -12.70 13.67
N GLU A 593 -13.38 -13.93 13.84
CA GLU A 593 -13.75 -14.48 15.15
C GLU A 593 -12.53 -14.70 16.07
N MET A 594 -11.42 -15.23 15.54
CA MET A 594 -10.17 -15.42 16.29
C MET A 594 -9.48 -14.12 16.74
N THR A 595 -9.83 -12.97 16.16
CA THR A 595 -9.15 -11.69 16.35
C THR A 595 -10.08 -10.55 16.80
N ASP A 596 -11.34 -10.84 17.11
CA ASP A 596 -12.36 -9.85 17.48
C ASP A 596 -12.43 -8.68 16.47
N GLY A 597 -12.62 -8.98 15.18
CA GLY A 597 -12.81 -7.98 14.13
C GLY A 597 -11.83 -8.00 12.95
N GLY A 598 -10.92 -8.98 12.89
CA GLY A 598 -9.93 -9.15 11.81
C GLY A 598 -8.51 -8.83 12.28
N ALA A 599 -7.51 -9.39 11.57
CA ALA A 599 -6.09 -9.23 11.89
C ALA A 599 -5.54 -7.85 11.49
N ASP A 600 -4.64 -7.27 12.28
CA ASP A 600 -4.00 -5.97 11.95
C ASP A 600 -3.24 -6.05 10.60
N TYR A 601 -2.59 -7.18 10.34
CA TYR A 601 -1.83 -7.41 9.12
C TYR A 601 -2.18 -8.76 8.50
N CYS A 602 -2.33 -8.79 7.18
CA CYS A 602 -2.49 -10.01 6.40
C CYS A 602 -1.40 -10.09 5.33
N PHE A 603 -0.84 -11.28 5.10
CA PHE A 603 0.20 -11.51 4.11
C PHE A 603 -0.21 -12.62 3.15
N GLU A 604 -0.26 -12.31 1.86
CA GLU A 604 -0.51 -13.29 0.80
C GLU A 604 0.82 -13.81 0.25
N CYS A 605 1.04 -15.12 0.33
CA CYS A 605 2.31 -15.78 0.02
C CYS A 605 2.16 -17.00 -0.91
N VAL A 606 1.04 -17.10 -1.65
CA VAL A 606 0.74 -18.23 -2.56
C VAL A 606 0.84 -17.82 -4.04
N GLY A 607 0.39 -16.62 -4.39
CA GLY A 607 0.28 -16.13 -5.77
C GLY A 607 -1.08 -16.40 -6.40
N LEU A 608 -2.17 -16.10 -5.67
CA LEU A 608 -3.54 -16.28 -6.18
C LEU A 608 -4.46 -15.10 -5.79
N SER A 609 -5.07 -14.44 -6.78
CA SER A 609 -5.99 -13.31 -6.61
C SER A 609 -7.17 -13.62 -5.68
N SER A 610 -7.67 -14.86 -5.66
CA SER A 610 -8.71 -15.29 -4.72
C SER A 610 -8.23 -15.33 -3.26
N ILE A 611 -6.96 -15.63 -3.04
CA ILE A 611 -6.34 -15.61 -1.70
C ILE A 611 -5.97 -14.18 -1.30
N VAL A 612 -5.61 -13.29 -2.25
CA VAL A 612 -5.50 -11.84 -1.99
C VAL A 612 -6.83 -11.26 -1.51
N ARG A 613 -7.95 -11.68 -2.12
CA ARG A 613 -9.31 -11.30 -1.68
C ARG A 613 -9.60 -11.80 -0.26
N GLU A 614 -9.42 -13.10 0.00
CA GLU A 614 -9.66 -13.71 1.32
C GLU A 614 -8.78 -13.07 2.42
N ALA A 615 -7.52 -12.77 2.11
CA ALA A 615 -6.60 -12.06 2.99
C ALA A 615 -7.03 -10.60 3.24
N TYR A 616 -7.58 -9.92 2.24
CA TYR A 616 -8.15 -8.58 2.40
C TYR A 616 -9.43 -8.60 3.23
N ASP A 617 -10.28 -9.62 3.11
CA ASP A 617 -11.47 -9.79 3.96
C ASP A 617 -11.11 -10.06 5.42
N SER A 618 -10.17 -10.97 5.66
CA SER A 618 -9.62 -11.32 6.98
C SER A 618 -8.98 -10.17 7.75
N CYS A 619 -8.60 -9.11 7.02
CA CYS A 619 -7.86 -7.96 7.53
C CYS A 619 -8.78 -6.96 8.23
N ARG A 620 -8.32 -6.34 9.32
CA ARG A 620 -9.14 -5.52 10.22
C ARG A 620 -9.68 -4.26 9.56
N LYS A 621 -10.98 -3.98 9.73
CA LYS A 621 -11.59 -2.72 9.22
C LYS A 621 -10.95 -1.51 9.89
N GLY A 622 -10.80 -0.42 9.14
CA GLY A 622 -10.41 0.90 9.61
C GLY A 622 -8.91 1.16 9.76
N TRP A 623 -8.06 0.13 9.74
CA TRP A 623 -6.59 0.30 9.68
C TRP A 623 -5.80 -0.88 9.11
N GLY A 624 -6.42 -2.06 8.98
CA GLY A 624 -5.72 -3.29 8.61
C GLY A 624 -5.02 -3.20 7.27
N LYS A 625 -3.83 -3.81 7.17
CA LYS A 625 -3.02 -3.82 5.95
C LYS A 625 -2.80 -5.25 5.43
N THR A 626 -3.22 -5.47 4.19
CA THR A 626 -2.90 -6.68 3.41
C THR A 626 -1.68 -6.42 2.53
N VAL A 627 -0.67 -7.28 2.61
CA VAL A 627 0.55 -7.24 1.80
C VAL A 627 0.59 -8.45 0.85
N VAL A 628 0.69 -8.20 -0.45
CA VAL A 628 0.82 -9.23 -1.48
C VAL A 628 2.32 -9.49 -1.73
N LEU A 629 2.71 -10.77 -1.65
CA LEU A 629 4.06 -11.27 -1.94
C LEU A 629 4.05 -12.36 -3.02
N GLY A 630 2.95 -13.08 -3.19
CA GLY A 630 2.81 -14.11 -4.20
C GLY A 630 2.65 -13.55 -5.62
N VAL A 631 3.33 -14.17 -6.59
CA VAL A 631 3.19 -13.84 -8.02
C VAL A 631 2.08 -14.70 -8.61
N ASP A 632 0.96 -14.08 -8.99
CA ASP A 632 -0.10 -14.74 -9.77
C ASP A 632 0.28 -14.79 -11.27
N LYS A 633 -0.45 -15.59 -12.03
CA LYS A 633 -0.30 -15.80 -13.47
C LYS A 633 -0.45 -14.48 -14.26
N PRO A 634 0.24 -14.33 -15.41
CA PRO A 634 0.03 -13.21 -16.32
C PRO A 634 -1.45 -13.00 -16.64
N GLY A 635 -1.92 -11.75 -16.49
CA GLY A 635 -3.31 -11.36 -16.76
C GLY A 635 -4.29 -11.48 -15.58
N SER A 636 -3.96 -12.18 -14.48
CA SER A 636 -4.84 -12.33 -13.32
C SER A 636 -5.21 -10.96 -12.71
N GLN A 637 -6.52 -10.71 -12.55
CA GLN A 637 -7.06 -9.44 -12.06
C GLN A 637 -7.43 -9.50 -10.57
N LEU A 638 -7.32 -8.36 -9.90
CA LEU A 638 -7.88 -8.07 -8.59
C LEU A 638 -9.01 -7.05 -8.76
N ASN A 639 -10.21 -7.40 -8.33
CA ASN A 639 -11.40 -6.56 -8.45
C ASN A 639 -11.91 -6.19 -7.05
N PHE A 640 -12.06 -4.90 -6.76
CA PHE A 640 -12.60 -4.40 -5.50
C PHE A 640 -13.71 -3.38 -5.74
N SER A 641 -14.80 -3.46 -4.99
CA SER A 641 -15.83 -2.41 -5.00
C SER A 641 -15.23 -1.10 -4.47
N SER A 642 -15.41 0.01 -5.21
CA SER A 642 -14.88 1.33 -4.83
C SER A 642 -15.47 1.80 -3.49
N PHE A 643 -16.76 1.54 -3.28
CA PHE A 643 -17.47 1.74 -2.02
C PHE A 643 -16.86 0.91 -0.87
N GLU A 644 -16.53 -0.35 -1.13
CA GLU A 644 -15.95 -1.23 -0.11
C GLU A 644 -14.55 -0.75 0.33
N VAL A 645 -13.70 -0.36 -0.62
CA VAL A 645 -12.38 0.22 -0.33
C VAL A 645 -12.53 1.48 0.52
N LEU A 646 -13.42 2.40 0.12
CA LEU A 646 -13.72 3.64 0.84
C LEU A 646 -14.20 3.39 2.28
N HIS A 647 -15.23 2.56 2.47
CA HIS A 647 -15.91 2.38 3.75
C HIS A 647 -15.19 1.43 4.70
N HIS A 648 -14.44 0.45 4.21
CA HIS A 648 -13.70 -0.46 5.09
C HIS A 648 -12.38 0.12 5.61
N GLY A 649 -11.84 1.19 5.01
CA GLY A 649 -10.62 1.88 5.49
C GLY A 649 -9.36 0.99 5.56
N LYS A 650 -9.37 -0.17 4.89
CA LYS A 650 -8.24 -1.09 4.82
C LYS A 650 -7.20 -0.58 3.84
N THR A 651 -6.01 -1.18 3.88
CA THR A 651 -4.93 -0.95 2.93
C THR A 651 -4.53 -2.25 2.23
N LEU A 652 -4.34 -2.21 0.92
CA LEU A 652 -3.71 -3.27 0.12
C LEU A 652 -2.41 -2.73 -0.48
N CYS A 653 -1.32 -3.48 -0.44
CA CYS A 653 -0.08 -3.12 -1.12
C CYS A 653 0.71 -4.35 -1.57
N GLY A 654 1.48 -4.24 -2.63
CA GLY A 654 2.51 -5.22 -2.97
C GLY A 654 3.83 -4.96 -2.24
N SER A 655 4.71 -5.96 -2.20
CA SER A 655 6.06 -5.79 -1.68
C SER A 655 7.10 -6.65 -2.42
N LEU A 656 7.69 -6.08 -3.47
CA LEU A 656 8.83 -6.70 -4.15
C LEU A 656 10.06 -6.69 -3.22
N PHE A 657 10.70 -7.85 -3.04
CA PHE A 657 11.83 -8.07 -2.12
C PHE A 657 11.55 -7.57 -0.68
N GLY A 658 10.30 -7.64 -0.23
CA GLY A 658 9.92 -7.20 1.12
C GLY A 658 10.06 -5.68 1.35
N GLY A 659 10.23 -4.86 0.30
CA GLY A 659 10.51 -3.44 0.46
C GLY A 659 11.91 -3.14 1.03
N LEU A 660 12.79 -4.13 1.11
CA LEU A 660 14.18 -3.99 1.57
C LEU A 660 15.06 -3.37 0.49
N LYS A 661 16.04 -2.56 0.91
CA LYS A 661 17.14 -2.10 0.05
C LYS A 661 18.32 -3.08 0.13
N PRO A 662 18.67 -3.81 -0.95
CA PRO A 662 19.76 -4.79 -0.98
C PRO A 662 21.01 -4.37 -0.18
N LYS A 663 21.62 -3.23 -0.54
CA LYS A 663 22.93 -2.81 -0.01
C LYS A 663 22.92 -2.31 1.44
N SER A 664 21.76 -2.04 2.03
CA SER A 664 21.67 -1.46 3.38
C SER A 664 20.83 -2.28 4.37
N ASP A 665 19.86 -3.07 3.90
CA ASP A 665 19.02 -3.90 4.75
C ASP A 665 19.53 -5.34 4.89
N VAL A 666 20.11 -5.94 3.84
CA VAL A 666 20.63 -7.32 3.91
C VAL A 666 21.80 -7.44 4.90
N PRO A 667 22.77 -6.50 4.98
CA PRO A 667 23.77 -6.51 6.05
C PRO A 667 23.18 -6.46 7.47
N ILE A 668 22.03 -5.80 7.68
CA ILE A 668 21.34 -5.78 8.97
C ILE A 668 20.75 -7.15 9.29
N LEU A 669 20.13 -7.83 8.31
CA LEU A 669 19.61 -9.20 8.49
C LEU A 669 20.74 -10.20 8.75
N LEU A 670 21.86 -10.09 8.04
CA LEU A 670 23.06 -10.91 8.26
C LEU A 670 23.62 -10.71 9.68
N LYS A 671 23.74 -9.46 10.15
CA LYS A 671 24.16 -9.18 11.53
C LYS A 671 23.22 -9.83 12.53
N ARG A 672 21.90 -9.71 12.36
CA ARG A 672 20.89 -10.35 13.23
C ARG A 672 20.97 -11.87 13.27
N TYR A 673 21.38 -12.53 12.19
CA TYR A 673 21.64 -13.96 12.19
C TYR A 673 22.91 -14.34 12.97
N MET A 674 23.96 -13.51 12.87
CA MET A 674 25.20 -13.72 13.65
C MET A 674 24.97 -13.43 15.14
N ASP A 675 24.20 -12.40 15.48
CA ASP A 675 23.73 -12.07 16.83
C ASP A 675 22.72 -13.10 17.40
N LYS A 676 22.29 -14.09 16.60
CA LYS A 676 21.26 -15.11 16.92
C LYS A 676 19.87 -14.55 17.25
N GLU A 677 19.56 -13.33 16.81
CA GLU A 677 18.20 -12.78 16.82
C GLU A 677 17.30 -13.44 15.76
N LEU A 678 17.86 -13.68 14.56
CA LEU A 678 17.18 -14.15 13.35
C LEU A 678 17.43 -15.65 13.08
N ARG A 679 16.36 -16.40 12.83
CA ARG A 679 16.37 -17.83 12.47
C ARG A 679 16.52 -18.00 10.96
N LEU A 680 17.70 -18.43 10.51
CA LEU A 680 17.95 -18.81 9.10
C LEU A 680 18.18 -20.31 8.90
N ASP A 681 18.60 -21.03 9.94
CA ASP A 681 19.07 -22.41 9.82
C ASP A 681 17.93 -23.38 9.44
N GLU A 682 16.73 -23.13 9.95
CA GLU A 682 15.54 -23.94 9.75
C GLU A 682 14.91 -23.80 8.34
N PHE A 683 15.38 -22.85 7.51
CA PHE A 683 14.94 -22.76 6.11
C PHE A 683 15.64 -23.78 5.20
N VAL A 684 16.89 -24.15 5.50
CA VAL A 684 17.62 -25.14 4.70
C VAL A 684 17.22 -26.53 5.15
N THR A 685 16.48 -27.23 4.30
CA THR A 685 16.04 -28.61 4.58
C THR A 685 16.86 -29.65 3.83
N HIS A 686 17.55 -29.26 2.76
CA HIS A 686 18.35 -30.13 1.91
C HIS A 686 19.60 -29.38 1.42
N GLU A 687 20.72 -30.09 1.26
CA GLU A 687 21.91 -29.60 0.57
C GLU A 687 22.39 -30.69 -0.43
N VAL A 688 22.85 -30.30 -1.62
CA VAL A 688 23.28 -31.18 -2.73
C VAL A 688 24.51 -30.63 -3.45
N SER A 689 25.20 -31.45 -4.26
CA SER A 689 26.22 -30.98 -5.22
C SER A 689 25.59 -30.42 -6.49
N PHE A 690 26.41 -29.85 -7.38
CA PHE A 690 25.92 -29.22 -8.60
C PHE A 690 25.36 -30.22 -9.63
N GLU A 691 25.91 -31.44 -9.71
CA GLU A 691 25.39 -32.52 -10.56
C GLU A 691 23.96 -32.92 -10.18
N ASP A 692 23.66 -32.91 -8.88
CA ASP A 692 22.36 -33.28 -8.30
C ASP A 692 21.29 -32.16 -8.44
N ILE A 693 21.53 -31.10 -9.21
CA ILE A 693 20.61 -29.95 -9.32
C ILE A 693 19.19 -30.34 -9.79
N ASN A 694 19.03 -31.32 -10.68
CA ASN A 694 17.71 -31.80 -11.10
C ASN A 694 16.93 -32.47 -9.95
N LYS A 695 17.64 -33.14 -9.03
CA LYS A 695 17.04 -33.72 -7.81
C LYS A 695 16.63 -32.64 -6.80
N ALA A 696 17.26 -31.46 -6.82
CA ALA A 696 16.75 -30.29 -6.09
C ALA A 696 15.39 -29.81 -6.64
N PHE A 697 15.19 -29.84 -7.97
CA PHE A 697 13.90 -29.56 -8.59
C PHE A 697 12.84 -30.58 -8.15
N ASP A 698 13.15 -31.88 -8.17
CA ASP A 698 12.23 -32.93 -7.71
C ASP A 698 11.84 -32.77 -6.22
N LEU A 699 12.79 -32.42 -5.36
CA LEU A 699 12.55 -32.18 -3.93
C LEU A 699 11.62 -30.98 -3.69
N LEU A 700 11.75 -29.91 -4.47
CA LEU A 700 10.88 -28.74 -4.37
C LEU A 700 9.50 -28.98 -4.99
N LEU A 701 9.44 -29.60 -6.17
CA LEU A 701 8.19 -29.99 -6.85
C LEU A 701 7.36 -30.99 -6.05
N GLY A 702 8.03 -31.93 -5.37
CA GLY A 702 7.40 -32.89 -4.45
C GLY A 702 7.00 -32.30 -3.10
N GLY A 703 7.19 -31.00 -2.86
CA GLY A 703 6.85 -30.32 -1.60
C GLY A 703 7.68 -30.74 -0.39
N LYS A 704 8.83 -31.41 -0.61
CA LYS A 704 9.71 -31.94 0.45
C LYS A 704 10.73 -30.91 0.94
N SER A 705 10.99 -29.87 0.15
CA SER A 705 12.00 -28.85 0.43
C SER A 705 11.40 -27.46 0.66
N LEU A 706 11.94 -26.73 1.66
CA LEU A 706 11.69 -25.29 1.84
C LEU A 706 12.74 -24.48 1.06
N ARG A 707 14.01 -24.83 1.29
CA ARG A 707 15.17 -24.51 0.46
C ARG A 707 16.08 -25.72 0.33
N CYS A 708 16.52 -25.95 -0.90
CA CYS A 708 17.64 -26.80 -1.23
C CYS A 708 18.82 -25.88 -1.56
N VAL A 709 19.96 -26.06 -0.90
CA VAL A 709 21.23 -25.40 -1.28
C VAL A 709 22.01 -26.35 -2.19
N ILE A 710 22.56 -25.79 -3.25
CA ILE A 710 23.35 -26.46 -4.28
C ILE A 710 24.76 -25.89 -4.15
N TRP A 711 25.71 -26.74 -3.76
CA TRP A 711 27.11 -26.38 -3.66
C TRP A 711 27.79 -26.52 -5.02
N MET A 712 28.62 -25.53 -5.38
CA MET A 712 29.55 -25.66 -6.50
C MET A 712 30.79 -26.41 -6.02
N ASP A 713 31.24 -27.38 -6.81
CA ASP A 713 32.43 -28.17 -6.47
C ASP A 713 33.70 -27.29 -6.59
N ASN A 714 34.70 -27.57 -5.74
CA ASN A 714 35.84 -26.66 -5.52
C ASN A 714 37.03 -26.90 -6.43
#